data_AF-A0A9P5QYY9-F1
#
_entry.id   AF-A0A9P5QYY9-F1
#
_cell.length_a   1.000
_cell.length_b   1.000
_cell.length_c   1.000
_cell.angle_alpha   90.00
_cell.angle_beta   90.00
_cell.angle_gamma   90.00
#
_symmetry.space_group_name_H-M   'P 1'
#
loop_
_entity.id
_entity.type
_entity.pdbx_description
1 polymer ?
#
loop_
_entity_poly.entity_id
_entity_poly.type
_entity_poly.pdbx_seq_one_letter_code
_entity_poly.pdbx_strand_id
1 'polypeptide(L)'
;MASNNNNGSISTNNTANSIGKSGIEQHSTTASLELKPLKNIIPIVPAQQVETTLQTSDSSTGLIPVLGPDNDESGVENLTKKHAGRIREDPVGFVVQTAAFYQGTGWRSYSTYVGTRILYEGFSDTFKTKILASSKVTELIKNMAAKQLEVLVKQRQDTYNAEIAANSGKKNYKPKTRPMRSEEIEARRKTLVDELTAVAKTNIDKLVADMNSMKFIRFFAFLINNILVRMYHQGIHIKESEFLELRRVAEYCAEKKYSMIILPCHKSHIDYLVISYIFFRMGLALPHIAAGDNLDMPIVGNALKGAGAFFIRRTWADDPLYSSIVLEYVQELLEGGFNIECFIEGTRSRTGKLLPPKLGGKCQLLLHTNYPILLAAASAFIIMEALLSDRVKDCYIVPISIGYDKVIETETYINELLGIPKEKESLWGLLTNSRLLQLKMGRIDVRFAKPYSLRDFMNHEIQRREIINKREDTDKEAKSQLLKALGYKVLADINSVSVVMPTALVGTVILTLRGRGVGRSELIRRVDWLKREILSKGGRVANFSGMETGEVVDRALGVLKDLVAVQKNLIEPVFYAVKRFELSFYRNQLIHLFVHEAIVAITMYTRIKIGGAKSTQRISYTELLNEVTFLSRLLKTEFIYNPGDIESNLEHTLSYMQKSNVIDIDSEGYIGLSDVERGIGRENYDYYCFLLWPFVETYWLAAVSLYTLIPTTKELIPPVDINGEPQLHWVEERVYMEKTQMFGKTLYYQGDLSYFESVNMETLKNGFNRLSDYGILMVKKATSSKEKTKVALHPDFMPSRGADGRLSTDGTLWDMVEHISTFRREGKNRRDNATVSSRVLRFAEIVANAPTPVKVSLPSPASKKSGNGAPKL
;
A
#
# COMPACT_ATOMS: atom_id res chain seq x y z
N MET A 1 -61.58 18.07 -22.35
CA MET A 1 -61.70 19.54 -22.50
C MET A 1 -60.38 20.05 -23.08
N ALA A 2 -60.30 21.05 -23.97
CA ALA A 2 -61.18 21.57 -25.03
C ALA A 2 -60.46 22.79 -25.66
N SER A 3 -60.72 23.14 -26.93
CA SER A 3 -60.01 24.15 -27.76
C SER A 3 -58.52 23.84 -28.03
N ASN A 4 -57.95 23.92 -29.24
CA ASN A 4 -58.10 24.74 -30.47
C ASN A 4 -57.26 26.03 -30.48
N ASN A 5 -56.25 26.09 -31.35
CA ASN A 5 -56.42 26.80 -32.63
C ASN A 5 -55.32 26.50 -33.67
N ASN A 6 -55.74 26.43 -34.93
CA ASN A 6 -55.19 27.05 -36.16
C ASN A 6 -53.68 27.37 -36.33
N ASN A 7 -53.13 27.40 -37.54
CA ASN A 7 -53.43 26.74 -38.84
C ASN A 7 -52.25 27.07 -39.79
N GLY A 8 -51.97 26.27 -40.83
CA GLY A 8 -50.97 26.68 -41.84
C GLY A 8 -50.46 25.55 -42.74
N SER A 9 -50.92 25.52 -43.99
CA SER A 9 -50.49 24.58 -45.02
C SER A 9 -50.31 25.26 -46.38
N ILE A 10 -49.27 24.86 -47.11
CA ILE A 10 -48.95 25.09 -48.54
C ILE A 10 -47.80 24.08 -48.82
N SER A 11 -47.85 23.12 -49.76
CA SER A 11 -48.14 23.15 -51.23
C SER A 11 -46.92 23.64 -52.05
N THR A 12 -46.44 22.99 -53.13
CA THR A 12 -46.67 21.66 -53.77
C THR A 12 -45.51 21.34 -54.77
N ASN A 13 -45.47 20.11 -55.32
CA ASN A 13 -44.90 19.73 -56.64
C ASN A 13 -43.36 19.71 -56.85
N ASN A 14 -42.74 18.63 -57.39
CA ASN A 14 -42.74 18.03 -58.76
C ASN A 14 -41.90 18.86 -59.77
N THR A 15 -41.13 18.33 -60.74
CA THR A 15 -40.99 17.02 -61.47
C THR A 15 -39.57 17.00 -62.12
N ALA A 16 -38.77 15.94 -62.32
CA ALA A 16 -38.89 14.60 -62.97
C ALA A 16 -38.11 14.50 -64.33
N ASN A 17 -37.82 13.27 -64.81
CA ASN A 17 -37.17 12.88 -66.11
C ASN A 17 -35.66 13.20 -66.29
N SER A 18 -34.83 12.55 -67.14
CA SER A 18 -34.76 11.23 -67.87
C SER A 18 -33.42 11.22 -68.68
N ILE A 19 -32.84 10.23 -69.39
CA ILE A 19 -32.93 8.76 -69.68
C ILE A 19 -31.56 8.35 -70.36
N GLY A 20 -31.08 7.12 -70.58
CA GLY A 20 -31.50 5.74 -70.26
C GLY A 20 -31.20 4.72 -71.40
N LYS A 21 -30.64 3.52 -71.07
CA LYS A 21 -30.32 2.33 -71.96
C LYS A 21 -29.00 2.42 -72.77
N SER A 22 -28.29 1.35 -73.17
CA SER A 22 -28.30 -0.14 -72.98
C SER A 22 -26.94 -0.72 -73.48
N GLY A 23 -26.50 -2.00 -73.37
CA GLY A 23 -27.04 -3.27 -72.84
C GLY A 23 -26.56 -4.48 -73.71
N ILE A 24 -26.81 -5.76 -73.30
CA ILE A 24 -26.68 -7.02 -74.10
C ILE A 24 -25.18 -7.45 -74.38
N GLU A 25 -24.72 -8.74 -74.50
CA GLU A 25 -25.32 -10.10 -74.66
C GLU A 25 -24.50 -11.29 -74.04
N GLN A 26 -25.14 -12.48 -73.97
CA GLN A 26 -24.78 -13.93 -73.81
C GLN A 26 -23.37 -14.60 -73.64
N HIS A 27 -23.48 -15.90 -73.27
CA HIS A 27 -22.62 -17.10 -73.51
C HIS A 27 -21.69 -17.65 -72.41
N SER A 28 -21.11 -18.85 -72.64
CA SER A 28 -21.24 -19.98 -71.71
C SER A 28 -20.11 -21.04 -71.74
N THR A 29 -20.20 -22.01 -70.81
CA THR A 29 -19.71 -23.42 -70.87
C THR A 29 -18.20 -23.75 -70.78
N THR A 30 -17.86 -24.61 -69.80
CA THR A 30 -16.78 -25.66 -69.78
C THR A 30 -15.28 -25.24 -69.92
N ALA A 31 -14.28 -26.00 -69.45
CA ALA A 31 -14.19 -26.99 -68.34
C ALA A 31 -12.69 -27.37 -68.10
N SER A 32 -12.39 -27.87 -66.90
CA SER A 32 -11.29 -28.82 -66.57
C SER A 32 -9.78 -28.42 -66.63
N LEU A 33 -9.11 -28.79 -65.52
CA LEU A 33 -7.72 -29.30 -65.37
C LEU A 33 -6.47 -28.38 -65.38
N GLU A 34 -5.72 -28.57 -64.29
CA GLU A 34 -4.24 -28.65 -64.13
C GLU A 34 -3.29 -27.42 -64.10
N LEU A 35 -2.68 -27.28 -62.90
CA LEU A 35 -1.25 -27.11 -62.60
C LEU A 35 -0.43 -25.90 -63.14
N LYS A 36 -0.01 -25.07 -62.16
CA LYS A 36 1.22 -24.24 -62.00
C LYS A 36 2.42 -24.51 -62.95
N PRO A 37 3.36 -23.55 -63.15
CA PRO A 37 3.57 -22.27 -62.41
C PRO A 37 3.89 -21.02 -63.27
N LEU A 38 3.96 -19.83 -62.63
CA LEU A 38 4.88 -18.67 -62.82
C LEU A 38 4.39 -17.53 -61.89
N LYS A 39 5.19 -17.02 -60.93
CA LYS A 39 6.15 -15.89 -60.96
C LYS A 39 5.57 -14.48 -61.16
N ASN A 40 6.13 -13.54 -60.37
CA ASN A 40 6.05 -12.07 -60.45
C ASN A 40 4.71 -11.41 -60.07
N ILE A 41 4.65 -10.21 -59.45
CA ILE A 41 5.64 -9.39 -58.71
C ILE A 41 4.86 -8.64 -57.59
N ILE A 42 5.47 -8.43 -56.42
CA ILE A 42 5.04 -7.43 -55.44
C ILE A 42 6.27 -6.53 -55.16
N PRO A 43 6.14 -5.19 -55.15
CA PRO A 43 7.30 -4.32 -55.04
C PRO A 43 7.95 -4.41 -53.65
N ILE A 44 9.21 -4.81 -53.62
CA ILE A 44 10.08 -4.67 -52.45
C ILE A 44 10.53 -3.20 -52.42
N VAL A 45 10.03 -2.43 -51.45
CA VAL A 45 10.53 -1.07 -51.20
C VAL A 45 11.94 -1.16 -50.59
N PRO A 46 12.97 -0.47 -51.14
CA PRO A 46 14.31 -0.51 -50.58
C PRO A 46 14.38 0.06 -49.16
N ALA A 47 15.18 -0.56 -48.29
CA ALA A 47 15.26 -0.23 -46.86
C ALA A 47 15.89 1.15 -46.53
N GLN A 48 16.26 1.96 -47.53
CA GLN A 48 17.04 3.20 -47.36
C GLN A 48 16.20 4.50 -47.30
N GLN A 49 14.87 4.42 -47.40
CA GLN A 49 13.98 5.61 -47.32
C GLN A 49 13.23 5.76 -45.98
N VAL A 50 13.71 5.09 -44.91
CA VAL A 50 13.11 5.15 -43.56
C VAL A 50 14.06 5.74 -42.50
N GLU A 51 15.36 5.88 -42.81
CA GLU A 51 16.36 6.32 -41.82
C GLU A 51 16.47 7.85 -41.65
N THR A 52 15.89 8.65 -42.56
CA THR A 52 16.13 10.10 -42.70
C THR A 52 15.51 10.99 -41.60
N THR A 53 14.98 10.39 -40.53
CA THR A 53 14.39 11.11 -39.37
C THR A 53 14.99 10.66 -38.02
N LEU A 54 16.06 9.87 -38.03
CA LEU A 54 16.64 9.25 -36.81
C LEU A 54 18.18 9.28 -36.73
N GLN A 55 18.84 10.30 -37.30
CA GLN A 55 20.30 10.47 -37.17
C GLN A 55 20.72 11.92 -36.91
N THR A 56 21.09 12.23 -35.66
CA THR A 56 22.06 13.27 -35.26
C THR A 56 22.67 12.89 -33.89
N SER A 57 23.96 13.20 -33.68
CA SER A 57 24.81 12.89 -32.51
C SER A 57 25.39 11.47 -32.41
N ASP A 58 26.55 11.35 -31.74
CA ASP A 58 27.65 10.47 -32.16
C ASP A 58 27.62 9.00 -31.73
N SER A 59 28.18 8.17 -32.61
CA SER A 59 28.41 6.73 -32.40
C SER A 59 29.84 6.44 -31.93
N SER A 60 30.04 6.30 -30.62
CA SER A 60 31.27 5.70 -30.05
C SER A 60 31.06 5.00 -28.70
N THR A 61 30.02 5.37 -27.94
CA THR A 61 29.49 4.56 -26.83
C THR A 61 28.02 4.23 -27.10
N GLY A 62 27.63 2.96 -26.93
CA GLY A 62 26.29 2.47 -27.28
C GLY A 62 25.17 2.83 -26.28
N LEU A 63 25.24 4.00 -25.64
CA LEU A 63 24.44 4.36 -24.45
C LEU A 63 23.90 5.82 -24.48
N ILE A 64 23.60 6.34 -25.67
CA ILE A 64 23.12 7.71 -25.92
C ILE A 64 21.89 7.68 -26.86
N PRO A 65 20.83 8.49 -26.63
CA PRO A 65 20.26 8.90 -25.36
C PRO A 65 18.85 8.31 -25.17
N VAL A 66 18.46 7.97 -23.92
CA VAL A 66 17.09 7.52 -23.61
C VAL A 66 16.12 8.71 -23.43
N LEU A 67 16.69 9.88 -23.14
CA LEU A 67 16.04 11.17 -22.92
C LEU A 67 16.22 11.99 -24.21
N GLY A 68 15.15 12.63 -24.71
CA GLY A 68 15.20 13.40 -25.95
C GLY A 68 15.09 14.92 -25.73
N PRO A 69 15.50 15.76 -26.69
CA PRO A 69 15.24 17.21 -26.67
C PRO A 69 13.76 17.56 -26.98
N ASP A 70 12.82 16.75 -26.47
CA ASP A 70 11.41 17.08 -26.35
C ASP A 70 11.28 18.08 -25.17
N ASN A 71 11.67 19.35 -25.38
CA ASN A 71 11.74 20.39 -24.33
C ASN A 71 10.39 20.63 -23.60
N ASP A 72 10.15 19.88 -22.52
CA ASP A 72 9.27 20.25 -21.42
C ASP A 72 10.14 20.91 -20.34
N GLU A 73 9.93 22.20 -20.07
CA GLU A 73 10.74 23.01 -19.15
C GLU A 73 10.81 22.45 -17.71
N SER A 74 9.95 21.48 -17.36
CA SER A 74 9.99 20.80 -16.05
C SER A 74 11.00 19.65 -15.93
N GLY A 75 11.59 19.18 -17.04
CA GLY A 75 12.48 18.01 -17.04
C GLY A 75 11.80 16.71 -16.60
N VAL A 76 10.52 16.52 -17.00
CA VAL A 76 9.72 15.32 -16.70
C VAL A 76 9.37 14.60 -18.00
N GLU A 77 9.98 13.44 -18.23
CA GLU A 77 9.71 12.62 -19.42
C GLU A 77 8.58 11.61 -19.20
N ASN A 78 7.79 11.39 -20.24
CA ASN A 78 6.80 10.32 -20.31
C ASN A 78 7.34 9.13 -21.11
N LEU A 79 7.68 8.04 -20.41
CA LEU A 79 8.30 6.83 -20.96
C LEU A 79 7.46 6.11 -22.03
N THR A 80 6.15 6.37 -22.13
CA THR A 80 5.25 5.72 -23.09
C THR A 80 4.68 6.66 -24.15
N LYS A 81 5.18 7.91 -24.23
CA LYS A 81 4.71 8.95 -25.17
C LYS A 81 4.76 8.53 -26.65
N LYS A 82 5.79 7.77 -27.06
CA LYS A 82 6.07 7.38 -28.46
C LYS A 82 5.62 5.95 -28.76
N HIS A 83 4.41 5.53 -28.33
CA HIS A 83 4.02 4.10 -28.28
C HIS A 83 2.61 3.76 -28.84
N ALA A 84 2.56 3.01 -29.94
CA ALA A 84 1.33 2.59 -30.63
C ALA A 84 0.59 1.43 -29.91
N GLY A 85 -0.13 1.75 -28.83
CA GLY A 85 -0.62 0.75 -27.87
C GLY A 85 -1.68 -0.27 -28.34
N ARG A 86 -2.35 -0.11 -29.49
CA ARG A 86 -3.48 -0.96 -29.90
C ARG A 86 -3.50 -1.33 -31.39
N ILE A 87 -3.54 -2.64 -31.67
CA ILE A 87 -3.79 -3.25 -32.99
C ILE A 87 -5.02 -2.65 -33.71
N ARG A 88 -6.05 -2.25 -32.96
CA ARG A 88 -7.31 -1.70 -33.50
C ARG A 88 -7.29 -0.20 -33.78
N GLU A 89 -6.24 0.51 -33.37
CA GLU A 89 -6.06 1.95 -33.63
C GLU A 89 -4.87 2.18 -34.58
N ASP A 90 -3.79 1.43 -34.39
CA ASP A 90 -2.65 1.34 -35.30
C ASP A 90 -2.14 -0.13 -35.39
N PRO A 91 -2.57 -0.90 -36.41
CA PRO A 91 -2.08 -2.26 -36.61
C PRO A 91 -0.63 -2.29 -37.11
N VAL A 92 -0.19 -1.26 -37.85
CA VAL A 92 1.14 -1.24 -38.48
C VAL A 92 2.21 -0.95 -37.43
N GLY A 93 2.04 0.12 -36.65
CA GLY A 93 2.94 0.44 -35.53
C GLY A 93 2.96 -0.65 -34.46
N PHE A 94 1.86 -1.36 -34.21
CA PHE A 94 1.88 -2.53 -33.34
C PHE A 94 2.73 -3.69 -33.90
N VAL A 95 2.64 -3.98 -35.21
CA VAL A 95 3.47 -5.02 -35.85
C VAL A 95 4.95 -4.61 -35.87
N VAL A 96 5.25 -3.36 -36.22
CA VAL A 96 6.62 -2.80 -36.18
C VAL A 96 7.18 -2.84 -34.75
N GLN A 97 6.39 -2.47 -33.74
CA GLN A 97 6.76 -2.58 -32.33
C GLN A 97 7.05 -4.04 -31.94
N THR A 98 6.20 -4.99 -32.36
CA THR A 98 6.38 -6.41 -32.04
C THR A 98 7.65 -6.97 -32.69
N ALA A 99 7.93 -6.60 -33.94
CA ALA A 99 9.18 -6.92 -34.63
C ALA A 99 10.40 -6.32 -33.90
N ALA A 100 10.33 -5.05 -33.48
CA ALA A 100 11.40 -4.36 -32.74
C ALA A 100 11.70 -5.01 -31.37
N PHE A 101 10.71 -5.58 -30.68
CA PHE A 101 10.93 -6.36 -29.46
C PHE A 101 11.47 -7.77 -29.73
N TYR A 102 11.03 -8.42 -30.81
CA TYR A 102 11.51 -9.76 -31.21
C TYR A 102 12.98 -9.72 -31.67
N GLN A 103 13.30 -8.80 -32.58
CA GLN A 103 14.66 -8.50 -33.04
C GLN A 103 15.52 -7.94 -31.91
N GLY A 104 14.91 -7.17 -31.00
CA GLY A 104 15.59 -6.53 -29.87
C GLY A 104 16.38 -5.30 -30.31
N THR A 105 15.72 -4.32 -30.91
CA THR A 105 16.36 -3.10 -31.45
C THR A 105 16.32 -1.93 -30.45
N GLY A 106 17.44 -1.22 -30.31
CA GLY A 106 17.60 -0.14 -29.32
C GLY A 106 17.55 -0.68 -27.89
N TRP A 107 16.92 0.05 -26.97
CA TRP A 107 16.74 -0.37 -25.57
C TRP A 107 16.06 -1.75 -25.41
N ARG A 108 15.26 -2.18 -26.40
CA ARG A 108 14.61 -3.50 -26.41
C ARG A 108 15.59 -4.66 -26.57
N SER A 109 16.84 -4.39 -26.96
CA SER A 109 17.91 -5.38 -26.93
C SER A 109 18.18 -5.86 -25.50
N TYR A 110 18.23 -4.92 -24.55
CA TYR A 110 18.70 -5.13 -23.18
C TYR A 110 20.02 -5.95 -23.12
N SER A 111 20.85 -5.87 -24.18
CA SER A 111 22.13 -6.59 -24.27
C SER A 111 23.26 -5.85 -23.56
N THR A 112 23.08 -4.56 -23.34
CA THR A 112 24.01 -3.65 -22.69
C THR A 112 23.19 -2.84 -21.69
N TYR A 113 23.54 -2.94 -20.42
CA TYR A 113 22.88 -2.24 -19.31
C TYR A 113 23.91 -2.05 -18.19
N VAL A 114 23.63 -1.14 -17.26
CA VAL A 114 24.48 -0.81 -16.11
C VAL A 114 24.19 -1.74 -14.93
N GLY A 115 25.22 -2.39 -14.38
CA GLY A 115 25.14 -3.29 -13.22
C GLY A 115 25.63 -4.72 -13.51
N THR A 116 25.63 -5.58 -12.49
CA THR A 116 26.13 -6.96 -12.62
C THR A 116 25.38 -7.80 -13.67
N ARG A 117 26.08 -8.76 -14.29
CA ARG A 117 25.49 -9.69 -15.26
C ARG A 117 24.44 -10.60 -14.61
N ILE A 118 23.16 -10.37 -14.88
CA ILE A 118 21.99 -11.06 -14.31
C ILE A 118 21.33 -12.07 -15.25
N LEU A 119 21.66 -12.07 -16.55
CA LEU A 119 20.99 -12.91 -17.55
C LEU A 119 22.01 -13.77 -18.29
N TYR A 120 22.11 -15.04 -17.89
CA TYR A 120 22.88 -16.07 -18.57
C TYR A 120 22.38 -17.48 -18.22
N GLU A 121 22.66 -18.45 -19.09
CA GLU A 121 22.29 -19.85 -18.89
C GLU A 121 23.08 -20.45 -17.71
N GLY A 122 22.38 -21.09 -16.75
CA GLY A 122 22.97 -21.57 -15.50
C GLY A 122 23.13 -20.51 -14.40
N PHE A 123 22.51 -19.32 -14.54
CA PHE A 123 22.46 -18.30 -13.49
C PHE A 123 21.91 -18.88 -12.17
N SER A 124 20.70 -19.47 -12.21
CA SER A 124 20.06 -20.04 -11.02
C SER A 124 20.92 -21.10 -10.36
N ASP A 125 21.55 -21.95 -11.17
CA ASP A 125 22.20 -23.15 -10.70
C ASP A 125 23.59 -22.85 -10.11
N THR A 126 24.23 -21.78 -10.60
CA THR A 126 25.40 -21.16 -9.94
C THR A 126 25.08 -20.78 -8.49
N PHE A 127 23.96 -20.10 -8.25
CA PHE A 127 23.51 -19.75 -6.89
C PHE A 127 23.14 -20.97 -6.07
N LYS A 128 22.37 -21.91 -6.62
CA LYS A 128 21.97 -23.15 -5.92
C LYS A 128 23.19 -23.92 -5.41
N THR A 129 24.21 -24.09 -6.26
CA THR A 129 25.45 -24.78 -5.90
C THR A 129 26.25 -24.02 -4.83
N LYS A 130 26.37 -22.68 -4.94
CA LYS A 130 27.03 -21.85 -3.93
C LYS A 130 26.38 -21.97 -2.54
N ILE A 131 25.05 -21.83 -2.46
CA ILE A 131 24.31 -21.88 -1.18
C ILE A 131 24.43 -23.28 -0.55
N LEU A 132 24.34 -24.34 -1.35
CA LEU A 132 24.52 -25.73 -0.87
C LEU A 132 25.95 -26.02 -0.41
N ALA A 133 26.96 -25.41 -1.04
CA ALA A 133 28.36 -25.55 -0.67
C ALA A 133 28.81 -24.63 0.48
N SER A 134 27.97 -23.67 0.89
CA SER A 134 28.30 -22.73 1.97
C SER A 134 28.62 -23.46 3.27
N SER A 135 29.71 -23.03 3.94
CA SER A 135 30.14 -23.60 5.22
C SER A 135 29.06 -23.47 6.28
N LYS A 136 28.40 -22.31 6.39
CA LYS A 136 27.32 -22.05 7.35
C LYS A 136 26.15 -23.03 7.20
N VAL A 137 25.68 -23.22 5.96
CA VAL A 137 24.56 -24.13 5.66
C VAL A 137 24.97 -25.59 5.90
N THR A 138 26.17 -25.97 5.44
CA THR A 138 26.72 -27.33 5.63
C THR A 138 26.94 -27.68 7.10
N GLU A 139 27.46 -26.74 7.90
CA GLU A 139 27.69 -26.91 9.33
C GLU A 139 26.37 -26.95 10.10
N LEU A 140 25.42 -26.07 9.78
CA LEU A 140 24.08 -26.11 10.38
C LEU A 140 23.37 -27.44 10.11
N ILE A 141 23.45 -27.98 8.89
CA ILE A 141 22.93 -29.32 8.56
C ILE A 141 23.58 -30.40 9.43
N LYS A 142 24.93 -30.39 9.58
CA LYS A 142 25.65 -31.33 10.46
C LYS A 142 25.22 -31.21 11.92
N ASN A 143 25.09 -29.98 12.43
CA ASN A 143 24.71 -29.69 13.81
C ASN A 143 23.23 -30.04 14.10
N MET A 144 22.34 -29.87 13.13
CA MET A 144 20.95 -30.33 13.22
C MET A 144 20.83 -31.85 13.15
N ALA A 145 21.58 -32.51 12.26
CA ALA A 145 21.65 -33.98 12.20
C ALA A 145 22.19 -34.58 13.51
N ALA A 146 23.23 -33.97 14.10
CA ALA A 146 23.78 -34.38 15.40
C ALA A 146 22.73 -34.28 16.52
N LYS A 147 22.05 -33.14 16.67
CA LYS A 147 21.00 -32.96 17.69
C LYS A 147 19.82 -33.92 17.50
N GLN A 148 19.40 -34.19 16.26
CA GLN A 148 18.37 -35.18 15.98
C GLN A 148 18.82 -36.60 16.33
N LEU A 149 20.08 -36.93 16.03
CA LEU A 149 20.68 -38.23 16.37
C LEU A 149 20.82 -38.43 17.89
N GLU A 150 21.24 -37.42 18.64
CA GLU A 150 21.30 -37.43 20.11
C GLU A 150 19.92 -37.76 20.71
N VAL A 151 18.86 -37.10 20.23
CA VAL A 151 17.48 -37.37 20.67
C VAL A 151 17.06 -38.81 20.35
N LEU A 152 17.34 -39.30 19.13
CA LEU A 152 16.99 -40.66 18.72
C LEU A 152 17.78 -41.74 19.48
N VAL A 153 19.08 -41.52 19.74
CA VAL A 153 19.93 -42.41 20.54
C VAL A 153 19.43 -42.45 21.98
N LYS A 154 19.15 -41.28 22.58
CA LYS A 154 18.60 -41.18 23.93
C LYS A 154 17.23 -41.87 24.04
N GLN A 155 16.29 -41.58 23.14
CA GLN A 155 14.97 -42.25 23.13
C GLN A 155 15.09 -43.78 23.04
N ARG A 156 16.01 -44.30 22.23
CA ARG A 156 16.25 -45.75 22.12
C ARG A 156 16.87 -46.34 23.39
N GLN A 157 17.77 -45.61 24.03
CA GLN A 157 18.37 -45.99 25.32
C GLN A 157 17.34 -45.97 26.45
N ASP A 158 16.53 -44.92 26.55
CA ASP A 158 15.48 -44.77 27.57
C ASP A 158 14.40 -45.87 27.40
N THR A 159 14.03 -46.21 26.16
CA THR A 159 13.13 -47.33 25.85
C THR A 159 13.72 -48.67 26.32
N TYR A 160 14.99 -48.93 26.05
CA TYR A 160 15.69 -50.14 26.49
C TYR A 160 15.78 -50.22 28.02
N ASN A 161 16.14 -49.12 28.69
CA ASN A 161 16.22 -49.03 30.15
C ASN A 161 14.84 -49.32 30.79
N ALA A 162 13.76 -48.77 30.24
CA ALA A 162 12.40 -49.02 30.70
C ALA A 162 11.94 -50.47 30.45
N GLU A 163 12.28 -51.05 29.28
CA GLU A 163 11.97 -52.46 28.95
C GLU A 163 12.66 -53.44 29.91
N ILE A 164 13.91 -53.15 30.30
CA ILE A 164 14.64 -53.91 31.32
C ILE A 164 14.02 -53.73 32.71
N ALA A 165 13.77 -52.49 33.15
CA ALA A 165 13.20 -52.20 34.48
C ALA A 165 11.86 -52.90 34.69
N ALA A 166 10.96 -52.83 33.71
CA ALA A 166 9.62 -53.43 33.75
C ALA A 166 9.62 -54.98 33.74
N ASN A 167 10.74 -55.63 33.42
CA ASN A 167 10.86 -57.10 33.36
C ASN A 167 11.92 -57.65 34.33
N SER A 168 12.45 -56.82 35.24
CA SER A 168 13.51 -57.15 36.21
C SER A 168 13.29 -58.42 37.05
N GLY A 169 12.04 -58.82 37.31
CA GLY A 169 11.69 -60.05 38.02
C GLY A 169 11.66 -61.34 37.17
N LYS A 170 11.82 -61.26 35.84
CA LYS A 170 11.66 -62.41 34.93
C LYS A 170 13.00 -63.04 34.56
N LYS A 171 13.31 -64.21 35.13
CA LYS A 171 14.45 -65.04 34.69
C LYS A 171 14.35 -65.32 33.18
N ASN A 172 15.47 -65.21 32.48
CA ASN A 172 15.63 -65.42 31.04
C ASN A 172 14.84 -64.48 30.11
N TYR A 173 14.41 -63.30 30.58
CA TYR A 173 13.84 -62.27 29.70
C TYR A 173 14.87 -61.77 28.68
N LYS A 174 14.48 -61.68 27.40
CA LYS A 174 15.27 -61.06 26.33
C LYS A 174 14.56 -59.76 25.91
N PRO A 175 15.22 -58.59 26.00
CA PRO A 175 14.63 -57.33 25.54
C PRO A 175 14.48 -57.33 24.02
N LYS A 176 13.40 -56.72 23.52
CA LYS A 176 13.12 -56.56 22.09
C LYS A 176 13.90 -55.40 21.50
N THR A 177 14.15 -54.37 22.30
CA THR A 177 14.99 -53.23 21.93
C THR A 177 16.43 -53.44 22.40
N ARG A 178 17.34 -52.63 21.86
CA ARG A 178 18.73 -52.53 22.32
C ARG A 178 19.29 -51.13 22.03
N PRO A 179 20.37 -50.71 22.70
CA PRO A 179 21.14 -49.52 22.31
C PRO A 179 21.62 -49.61 20.85
N MET A 180 21.85 -48.44 20.24
CA MET A 180 22.49 -48.37 18.93
C MET A 180 23.99 -48.68 19.04
N ARG A 181 24.54 -49.38 18.06
CA ARG A 181 25.98 -49.56 17.87
C ARG A 181 26.59 -48.32 17.20
N SER A 182 27.89 -48.09 17.40
CA SER A 182 28.65 -47.02 16.74
C SER A 182 28.43 -46.97 15.21
N GLU A 183 28.46 -48.12 14.55
CA GLU A 183 28.20 -48.27 13.11
C GLU A 183 26.79 -47.79 12.71
N GLU A 184 25.77 -48.09 13.53
CA GLU A 184 24.38 -47.68 13.27
C GLU A 184 24.17 -46.18 13.53
N ILE A 185 24.87 -45.65 14.54
CA ILE A 185 24.89 -44.21 14.87
C ILE A 185 25.50 -43.44 13.70
N GLU A 186 26.66 -43.86 13.19
CA GLU A 186 27.34 -43.20 12.07
C GLU A 186 26.57 -43.35 10.75
N ALA A 187 26.03 -44.54 10.47
CA ALA A 187 25.15 -44.74 9.31
C ALA A 187 23.92 -43.83 9.36
N ARG A 188 23.23 -43.75 10.51
CA ARG A 188 22.07 -42.87 10.67
C ARG A 188 22.45 -41.38 10.66
N ARG A 189 23.62 -41.01 11.19
CA ARG A 189 24.16 -39.64 11.10
C ARG A 189 24.28 -39.20 9.63
N LYS A 190 24.85 -40.08 8.79
CA LYS A 190 24.93 -39.84 7.34
C LYS A 190 23.55 -39.71 6.72
N THR A 191 22.62 -40.63 7.01
CA THR A 191 21.25 -40.55 6.46
C THR A 191 20.53 -39.26 6.85
N LEU A 192 20.67 -38.79 8.10
CA LEU A 192 20.08 -37.54 8.57
C LEU A 192 20.67 -36.31 7.87
N VAL A 193 21.98 -36.31 7.57
CA VAL A 193 22.61 -35.26 6.77
C VAL A 193 22.10 -35.28 5.32
N ASP A 194 21.94 -36.46 4.72
CA ASP A 194 21.41 -36.61 3.36
C ASP A 194 19.92 -36.17 3.29
N GLU A 195 19.10 -36.56 4.27
CA GLU A 195 17.69 -36.13 4.45
C GLU A 195 17.59 -34.60 4.56
N LEU A 196 18.35 -33.98 5.46
CA LEU A 196 18.37 -32.51 5.63
C LEU A 196 18.92 -31.78 4.40
N THR A 197 19.87 -32.37 3.67
CA THR A 197 20.41 -31.81 2.42
C THR A 197 19.37 -31.84 1.30
N ALA A 198 18.50 -32.87 1.23
CA ALA A 198 17.38 -32.90 0.30
C ALA A 198 16.31 -31.85 0.64
N VAL A 199 16.05 -31.61 1.93
CA VAL A 199 15.20 -30.48 2.39
C VAL A 199 15.83 -29.13 2.02
N ALA A 200 17.14 -28.96 2.21
CA ALA A 200 17.86 -27.75 1.83
C ALA A 200 17.75 -27.47 0.32
N LYS A 201 17.99 -28.45 -0.55
CA LYS A 201 17.77 -28.35 -2.01
C LYS A 201 16.35 -27.88 -2.33
N THR A 202 15.35 -28.55 -1.77
CA THR A 202 13.92 -28.24 -1.97
C THR A 202 13.55 -26.82 -1.52
N ASN A 203 14.22 -26.31 -0.47
CA ASN A 203 14.05 -24.93 0.00
C ASN A 203 14.69 -23.92 -0.95
N ILE A 204 15.89 -24.22 -1.46
CA ILE A 204 16.67 -23.35 -2.36
C ILE A 204 16.02 -23.25 -3.74
N ASP A 205 15.54 -24.36 -4.34
CA ASP A 205 14.86 -24.34 -5.65
C ASP A 205 13.58 -23.48 -5.67
N LYS A 206 12.88 -23.38 -4.53
CA LYS A 206 11.72 -22.51 -4.37
C LYS A 206 12.10 -21.04 -4.12
N LEU A 207 13.25 -20.81 -3.48
CA LEU A 207 13.74 -19.48 -3.16
C LEU A 207 14.37 -18.77 -4.36
N VAL A 208 15.42 -19.36 -4.95
CA VAL A 208 16.34 -18.70 -5.91
C VAL A 208 15.63 -18.27 -7.19
N ALA A 209 15.93 -17.07 -7.70
CA ALA A 209 15.37 -16.55 -8.95
C ALA A 209 15.93 -17.26 -10.20
N ASP A 210 15.08 -17.45 -11.22
CA ASP A 210 15.37 -18.28 -12.40
C ASP A 210 15.73 -17.42 -13.64
N MET A 211 16.64 -16.44 -13.46
CA MET A 211 17.01 -15.43 -14.47
C MET A 211 17.89 -15.98 -15.63
N ASN A 212 17.53 -17.14 -16.16
CA ASN A 212 18.34 -17.90 -17.11
C ASN A 212 18.18 -17.48 -18.59
N SER A 213 17.20 -16.61 -18.92
CA SER A 213 16.80 -16.37 -20.33
C SER A 213 16.52 -14.90 -20.68
N MET A 214 17.42 -14.30 -21.47
CA MET A 214 17.23 -12.99 -22.10
C MET A 214 15.99 -12.98 -23.04
N LYS A 215 15.71 -14.09 -23.73
CA LYS A 215 14.53 -14.21 -24.62
C LYS A 215 13.23 -14.09 -23.82
N PHE A 216 13.17 -14.72 -22.64
CA PHE A 216 12.03 -14.59 -21.74
C PHE A 216 11.85 -13.14 -21.26
N ILE A 217 12.92 -12.50 -20.78
CA ILE A 217 12.86 -11.10 -20.30
C ILE A 217 12.37 -10.14 -21.38
N ARG A 218 12.87 -10.22 -22.62
CA ARG A 218 12.39 -9.37 -23.73
C ARG A 218 10.89 -9.55 -24.02
N PHE A 219 10.42 -10.80 -24.01
CA PHE A 219 9.00 -11.11 -24.19
C PHE A 219 8.13 -10.63 -23.01
N PHE A 220 8.61 -10.81 -21.78
CA PHE A 220 7.90 -10.37 -20.57
C PHE A 220 7.84 -8.83 -20.52
N ALA A 221 8.94 -8.14 -20.85
CA ALA A 221 8.97 -6.68 -20.98
C ALA A 221 8.02 -6.17 -22.08
N PHE A 222 7.92 -6.86 -23.22
CA PHE A 222 6.90 -6.55 -24.24
C PHE A 222 5.47 -6.69 -23.69
N LEU A 223 5.18 -7.76 -22.95
CA LEU A 223 3.86 -7.99 -22.35
C LEU A 223 3.52 -6.90 -21.32
N ILE A 224 4.41 -6.64 -20.35
CA ILE A 224 4.23 -5.62 -19.31
C ILE A 224 4.09 -4.21 -19.93
N ASN A 225 4.93 -3.87 -20.92
CA ASN A 225 4.79 -2.63 -21.69
C ASN A 225 3.37 -2.50 -22.30
N ASN A 226 2.87 -3.53 -22.98
CA ASN A 226 1.55 -3.48 -23.62
C ASN A 226 0.41 -3.30 -22.59
N ILE A 227 0.57 -3.80 -21.38
CA ILE A 227 -0.40 -3.66 -20.29
C ILE A 227 -0.35 -2.23 -19.72
N LEU A 228 0.84 -1.76 -19.36
CA LEU A 228 1.03 -0.42 -18.78
C LEU A 228 0.59 0.69 -19.74
N VAL A 229 0.97 0.62 -21.02
CA VAL A 229 0.55 1.59 -22.06
C VAL A 229 -0.97 1.64 -22.23
N ARG A 230 -1.68 0.51 -22.09
CA ARG A 230 -3.14 0.43 -22.28
C ARG A 230 -3.93 0.91 -21.07
N MET A 231 -3.51 0.53 -19.86
CA MET A 231 -4.18 0.94 -18.62
C MET A 231 -3.86 2.39 -18.27
N TYR A 232 -2.57 2.74 -18.26
CA TYR A 232 -2.07 4.07 -17.94
C TYR A 232 -1.86 4.88 -19.22
N HIS A 233 -2.97 5.16 -19.90
CA HIS A 233 -3.03 5.88 -21.17
C HIS A 233 -2.44 7.31 -21.16
N GLN A 234 -2.19 7.93 -20.01
CA GLN A 234 -1.45 9.20 -19.90
C GLN A 234 0.05 8.98 -19.62
N GLY A 235 0.45 7.73 -19.39
CA GLY A 235 1.83 7.24 -19.41
C GLY A 235 2.52 7.09 -18.07
N ILE A 236 3.83 6.87 -18.10
CA ILE A 236 4.70 6.71 -16.93
C ILE A 236 5.68 7.88 -16.93
N HIS A 237 5.61 8.74 -15.91
CA HIS A 237 6.32 10.00 -15.83
C HIS A 237 7.50 9.89 -14.87
N ILE A 238 8.69 10.33 -15.29
CA ILE A 238 9.94 10.31 -14.49
C ILE A 238 10.64 11.66 -14.61
N LYS A 239 11.27 12.14 -13.53
CA LYS A 239 12.16 13.31 -13.62
C LYS A 239 13.51 12.91 -14.19
N GLU A 240 13.95 13.58 -15.25
CA GLU A 240 15.26 13.39 -15.87
C GLU A 240 16.40 13.55 -14.85
N SER A 241 16.40 14.65 -14.09
CA SER A 241 17.47 14.93 -13.11
C SER A 241 17.59 13.88 -12.00
N GLU A 242 16.48 13.23 -11.63
CA GLU A 242 16.46 12.18 -10.61
C GLU A 242 16.95 10.85 -11.17
N PHE A 243 16.61 10.55 -12.43
CA PHE A 243 17.14 9.38 -13.14
C PHE A 243 18.64 9.51 -13.47
N LEU A 244 19.13 10.68 -13.88
CA LEU A 244 20.55 10.88 -14.19
C LEU A 244 21.44 10.66 -12.96
N GLU A 245 21.01 11.11 -11.78
CA GLU A 245 21.71 10.83 -10.51
C GLU A 245 21.63 9.33 -10.14
N LEU A 246 20.48 8.67 -10.33
CA LEU A 246 20.38 7.22 -10.16
C LEU A 246 21.31 6.46 -11.10
N ARG A 247 21.38 6.84 -12.38
CA ARG A 247 22.26 6.22 -13.37
C ARG A 247 23.73 6.40 -13.00
N ARG A 248 24.15 7.61 -12.62
CA ARG A 248 25.51 7.91 -12.15
C ARG A 248 25.90 7.05 -10.94
N VAL A 249 24.97 6.84 -10.01
CA VAL A 249 25.17 5.92 -8.86
C VAL A 249 25.23 4.47 -9.33
N ALA A 250 24.35 4.03 -10.24
CA ALA A 250 24.35 2.67 -10.78
C ALA A 250 25.67 2.34 -11.50
N GLU A 251 26.25 3.30 -12.23
CA GLU A 251 27.54 3.14 -12.92
C GLU A 251 28.68 2.99 -11.90
N TYR A 252 28.73 3.83 -10.86
CA TYR A 252 29.66 3.67 -9.72
C TYR A 252 29.48 2.34 -8.98
N CYS A 253 28.24 1.93 -8.70
CA CYS A 253 27.92 0.66 -8.07
C CYS A 253 28.39 -0.54 -8.92
N ALA A 254 28.23 -0.48 -10.24
CA ALA A 254 28.71 -1.50 -11.17
C ALA A 254 30.25 -1.62 -11.16
N GLU A 255 30.98 -0.50 -11.15
CA GLU A 255 32.44 -0.50 -11.02
C GLU A 255 32.93 -1.14 -9.71
N LYS A 256 32.28 -0.81 -8.58
CA LYS A 256 32.70 -1.29 -7.25
C LYS A 256 32.12 -2.66 -6.88
N LYS A 257 31.20 -3.20 -7.69
CA LYS A 257 30.32 -4.35 -7.36
C LYS A 257 29.51 -4.15 -6.07
N TYR A 258 29.01 -2.93 -5.87
CA TYR A 258 28.08 -2.62 -4.78
C TYR A 258 26.65 -2.83 -5.23
N SER A 259 25.80 -3.39 -4.38
CA SER A 259 24.40 -3.65 -4.69
C SER A 259 23.54 -2.42 -4.43
N MET A 260 22.62 -2.09 -5.36
CA MET A 260 21.57 -1.10 -5.08
C MET A 260 20.36 -1.79 -4.43
N ILE A 261 19.92 -1.25 -3.30
CA ILE A 261 18.74 -1.68 -2.55
C ILE A 261 17.60 -0.74 -2.90
N ILE A 262 16.70 -1.23 -3.74
CA ILE A 262 15.58 -0.48 -4.32
C ILE A 262 14.39 -0.55 -3.38
N LEU A 263 14.03 0.60 -2.79
CA LEU A 263 13.02 0.72 -1.72
C LEU A 263 11.83 1.58 -2.16
N PRO A 264 10.90 1.04 -2.96
CA PRO A 264 9.66 1.71 -3.34
C PRO A 264 8.60 1.71 -2.23
N CYS A 265 7.72 2.71 -2.23
CA CYS A 265 6.44 2.63 -1.52
C CYS A 265 5.49 1.62 -2.18
N HIS A 266 4.60 0.99 -1.41
CA HIS A 266 3.71 -0.06 -1.91
C HIS A 266 2.24 0.38 -1.96
N LYS A 267 1.70 0.56 -3.16
CA LYS A 267 0.31 0.99 -3.41
C LYS A 267 -0.48 0.03 -4.29
N SER A 268 0.16 -0.74 -5.18
CA SER A 268 -0.51 -1.66 -6.11
C SER A 268 0.26 -2.97 -6.33
N HIS A 269 -0.46 -3.98 -6.80
CA HIS A 269 0.09 -5.26 -7.27
C HIS A 269 0.95 -5.14 -8.53
N ILE A 270 1.02 -3.98 -9.17
CA ILE A 270 1.90 -3.73 -10.32
C ILE A 270 3.20 -2.99 -9.99
N ASP A 271 3.42 -2.55 -8.75
CA ASP A 271 4.55 -1.65 -8.40
C ASP A 271 5.92 -2.20 -8.86
N TYR A 272 6.27 -3.44 -8.50
CA TYR A 272 7.52 -4.10 -8.89
C TYR A 272 7.59 -4.41 -10.40
N LEU A 273 6.44 -4.55 -11.09
CA LEU A 273 6.39 -4.67 -12.55
C LEU A 273 6.71 -3.33 -13.22
N VAL A 274 6.27 -2.21 -12.62
CA VAL A 274 6.58 -0.85 -13.06
C VAL A 274 8.06 -0.55 -12.83
N ILE A 275 8.60 -0.80 -11.62
CA ILE A 275 10.03 -0.61 -11.32
C ILE A 275 10.92 -1.48 -12.24
N SER A 276 10.61 -2.77 -12.38
CA SER A 276 11.33 -3.66 -13.31
C SER A 276 11.25 -3.19 -14.76
N TYR A 277 10.08 -2.74 -15.22
CA TYR A 277 9.93 -2.21 -16.59
C TYR A 277 10.74 -0.92 -16.80
N ILE A 278 10.79 -0.04 -15.81
CA ILE A 278 11.59 1.19 -15.84
C ILE A 278 13.09 0.84 -15.95
N PHE A 279 13.59 -0.06 -15.09
CA PHE A 279 14.98 -0.51 -15.12
C PHE A 279 15.34 -1.14 -16.48
N PHE A 280 14.49 -2.02 -17.01
CA PHE A 280 14.66 -2.61 -18.36
C PHE A 280 14.71 -1.53 -19.46
N ARG A 281 13.76 -0.58 -19.46
CA ARG A 281 13.68 0.48 -20.48
C ARG A 281 14.85 1.48 -20.41
N MET A 282 15.39 1.70 -19.21
CA MET A 282 16.45 2.67 -18.95
C MET A 282 17.86 2.05 -18.98
N GLY A 283 17.98 0.75 -19.24
CA GLY A 283 19.28 0.07 -19.32
C GLY A 283 19.97 -0.05 -17.97
N LEU A 284 19.22 -0.31 -16.89
CA LEU A 284 19.75 -0.65 -15.56
C LEU A 284 19.47 -2.13 -15.25
N ALA A 285 20.38 -2.80 -14.54
CA ALA A 285 20.23 -4.19 -14.14
C ALA A 285 18.98 -4.40 -13.26
N LEU A 286 18.01 -5.18 -13.77
CA LEU A 286 16.79 -5.59 -13.06
C LEU A 286 17.08 -6.03 -11.61
N PRO A 287 16.28 -5.60 -10.63
CA PRO A 287 16.45 -6.01 -9.25
C PRO A 287 15.91 -7.43 -8.99
N HIS A 288 16.46 -8.10 -8.00
CA HIS A 288 15.89 -9.31 -7.42
C HIS A 288 14.75 -8.91 -6.48
N ILE A 289 13.52 -9.35 -6.77
CA ILE A 289 12.32 -8.87 -6.07
C ILE A 289 12.01 -9.77 -4.89
N ALA A 290 12.09 -9.24 -3.67
CA ALA A 290 11.75 -9.96 -2.44
C ALA A 290 10.23 -10.17 -2.33
N ALA A 291 9.74 -11.33 -2.75
CA ALA A 291 8.32 -11.63 -2.90
C ALA A 291 7.82 -12.63 -1.84
N GLY A 292 6.59 -12.45 -1.35
CA GLY A 292 5.97 -13.40 -0.41
C GLY A 292 5.49 -14.68 -1.11
N ASP A 293 5.68 -15.83 -0.46
CA ASP A 293 5.18 -17.16 -0.86
C ASP A 293 3.76 -17.19 -1.46
N ASN A 294 2.86 -16.33 -0.97
CA ASN A 294 1.49 -16.18 -1.45
C ASN A 294 1.35 -15.67 -2.90
N LEU A 295 2.45 -15.33 -3.59
CA LEU A 295 2.49 -14.96 -5.00
C LEU A 295 3.02 -16.10 -5.89
N ASP A 296 3.55 -17.17 -5.30
CA ASP A 296 3.99 -18.38 -6.00
C ASP A 296 2.78 -19.23 -6.41
N MET A 297 2.07 -18.76 -7.43
CA MET A 297 0.97 -19.48 -8.07
C MET A 297 1.49 -20.18 -9.34
N PRO A 298 0.93 -21.35 -9.75
CA PRO A 298 1.32 -21.99 -11.01
C PRO A 298 1.29 -21.01 -12.20
N ILE A 299 2.27 -21.14 -13.10
CA ILE A 299 2.57 -20.23 -14.22
C ILE A 299 3.07 -18.84 -13.78
N VAL A 300 2.34 -18.14 -12.90
CA VAL A 300 2.70 -16.78 -12.42
C VAL A 300 4.03 -16.77 -11.66
N GLY A 301 4.20 -17.71 -10.72
CA GLY A 301 5.40 -17.85 -9.91
C GLY A 301 6.63 -18.02 -10.78
N ASN A 302 6.63 -19.02 -11.67
CA ASN A 302 7.71 -19.26 -12.63
C ASN A 302 8.01 -18.02 -13.51
N ALA A 303 6.99 -17.30 -13.97
CA ALA A 303 7.18 -16.09 -14.77
C ALA A 303 7.82 -14.95 -13.95
N LEU A 304 7.46 -14.81 -12.67
CA LEU A 304 8.07 -13.84 -11.76
C LEU A 304 9.50 -14.26 -11.36
N LYS A 305 9.77 -15.55 -11.10
CA LYS A 305 11.14 -16.05 -10.85
C LYS A 305 12.04 -15.83 -12.06
N GLY A 306 11.53 -16.06 -13.27
CA GLY A 306 12.21 -15.73 -14.53
C GLY A 306 12.43 -14.24 -14.74
N ALA A 307 11.70 -13.37 -14.02
CA ALA A 307 11.85 -11.91 -14.01
C ALA A 307 12.64 -11.36 -12.80
N GLY A 308 13.20 -12.24 -11.94
CA GLY A 308 14.03 -11.85 -10.79
C GLY A 308 13.38 -12.00 -9.41
N ALA A 309 12.12 -12.42 -9.31
CA ALA A 309 11.49 -12.62 -8.00
C ALA A 309 12.04 -13.83 -7.24
N PHE A 310 12.21 -13.68 -5.92
CA PHE A 310 12.58 -14.75 -5.01
C PHE A 310 11.56 -14.87 -3.88
N PHE A 311 11.09 -16.08 -3.60
CA PHE A 311 9.94 -16.30 -2.72
C PHE A 311 10.35 -16.63 -1.28
N ILE A 312 10.05 -15.71 -0.35
CA ILE A 312 10.25 -15.91 1.09
C ILE A 312 8.92 -16.32 1.75
N ARG A 313 8.99 -17.33 2.63
CA ARG A 313 7.87 -17.73 3.50
C ARG A 313 7.40 -16.59 4.40
N ARG A 314 6.11 -16.54 4.72
CA ARG A 314 5.56 -15.58 5.70
C ARG A 314 5.92 -15.87 7.17
N THR A 315 6.11 -17.15 7.52
CA THR A 315 6.42 -17.59 8.89
C THR A 315 7.45 -18.71 8.82
N TRP A 316 8.60 -18.53 9.48
CA TRP A 316 9.73 -19.47 9.44
C TRP A 316 10.66 -19.42 10.66
N ALA A 317 10.25 -18.78 11.76
CA ALA A 317 11.06 -18.64 12.99
C ALA A 317 11.45 -20.00 13.61
N ASP A 318 10.66 -21.05 13.35
CA ASP A 318 10.88 -22.42 13.84
C ASP A 318 11.69 -23.30 12.85
N ASP A 319 12.10 -22.77 11.69
CA ASP A 319 12.89 -23.47 10.65
C ASP A 319 14.27 -22.80 10.47
N PRO A 320 15.25 -23.08 11.36
CA PRO A 320 16.56 -22.45 11.31
C PRO A 320 17.36 -22.80 10.04
N LEU A 321 17.07 -23.94 9.40
CA LEU A 321 17.71 -24.32 8.13
C LEU A 321 17.24 -23.39 7.00
N TYR A 322 15.94 -23.14 6.90
CA TYR A 322 15.40 -22.15 5.97
C TYR A 322 15.92 -20.74 6.28
N SER A 323 16.03 -20.36 7.56
CA SER A 323 16.63 -19.09 7.97
C SER A 323 18.04 -18.90 7.42
N SER A 324 18.91 -19.91 7.58
CA SER A 324 20.30 -19.83 7.10
C SER A 324 20.39 -19.83 5.57
N ILE A 325 19.49 -20.54 4.89
CA ILE A 325 19.41 -20.56 3.42
C ILE A 325 19.01 -19.18 2.86
N VAL A 326 18.01 -18.53 3.46
CA VAL A 326 17.57 -17.17 3.04
C VAL A 326 18.64 -16.12 3.34
N LEU A 327 19.30 -16.22 4.50
CA LEU A 327 20.43 -15.36 4.87
C LEU A 327 21.60 -15.49 3.88
N GLU A 328 21.95 -16.71 3.49
CA GLU A 328 23.10 -16.97 2.62
C GLU A 328 22.83 -16.57 1.15
N TYR A 329 21.64 -16.82 0.62
CA TYR A 329 21.22 -16.27 -0.68
C TYR A 329 21.15 -14.73 -0.65
N VAL A 330 20.69 -14.18 0.48
CA VAL A 330 20.86 -12.79 0.94
C VAL A 330 22.23 -12.23 0.54
N GLN A 331 23.25 -12.82 1.19
CA GLN A 331 24.64 -12.37 1.14
C GLN A 331 25.29 -12.60 -0.23
N GLU A 332 25.09 -13.77 -0.85
CA GLU A 332 25.62 -14.07 -2.19
C GLU A 332 25.12 -13.10 -3.29
N LEU A 333 23.89 -12.56 -3.17
CA LEU A 333 23.42 -11.50 -4.04
C LEU A 333 24.16 -10.18 -3.78
N LEU A 334 24.34 -9.80 -2.50
CA LEU A 334 24.99 -8.55 -2.13
C LEU A 334 26.48 -8.51 -2.50
N GLU A 335 27.21 -9.62 -2.29
CA GLU A 335 28.62 -9.82 -2.68
C GLU A 335 28.83 -9.79 -4.20
N GLY A 336 27.81 -10.17 -4.98
CA GLY A 336 27.85 -10.10 -6.44
C GLY A 336 27.57 -8.70 -7.01
N GLY A 337 27.18 -7.73 -6.18
CA GLY A 337 26.68 -6.43 -6.67
C GLY A 337 25.31 -6.53 -7.35
N PHE A 338 24.50 -7.53 -6.97
CA PHE A 338 23.16 -7.72 -7.53
C PHE A 338 22.14 -6.81 -6.86
N ASN A 339 21.43 -6.02 -7.66
CA ASN A 339 20.35 -5.16 -7.17
C ASN A 339 19.23 -5.99 -6.53
N ILE A 340 18.60 -5.47 -5.47
CA ILE A 340 17.51 -6.10 -4.72
C ILE A 340 16.37 -5.09 -4.53
N GLU A 341 15.12 -5.49 -4.78
CA GLU A 341 13.92 -4.68 -4.52
C GLU A 341 13.15 -5.22 -3.32
N CYS A 342 12.81 -4.36 -2.36
CA CYS A 342 11.88 -4.71 -1.28
C CYS A 342 11.07 -3.50 -0.77
N PHE A 343 9.82 -3.75 -0.38
CA PHE A 343 8.90 -2.74 0.14
C PHE A 343 9.01 -2.62 1.66
N ILE A 344 9.56 -1.53 2.19
CA ILE A 344 9.79 -1.36 3.66
C ILE A 344 8.49 -1.38 4.51
N GLU A 345 7.36 -1.06 3.89
CA GLU A 345 6.01 -1.15 4.47
C GLU A 345 5.56 -2.61 4.66
N GLY A 346 6.16 -3.56 3.94
CA GLY A 346 5.84 -4.99 4.00
C GLY A 346 4.37 -5.34 3.74
N THR A 347 3.63 -4.47 3.03
CA THR A 347 2.25 -4.67 2.52
C THR A 347 1.84 -3.45 1.70
N ARG A 348 0.94 -3.63 0.72
CA ARG A 348 0.26 -2.52 0.01
C ARG A 348 -0.52 -1.66 1.00
N SER A 349 -0.47 -0.34 0.89
CA SER A 349 -1.37 0.58 1.62
C SER A 349 -2.81 0.42 1.14
N ARG A 350 -3.76 0.23 2.08
CA ARG A 350 -5.20 0.18 1.80
C ARG A 350 -5.87 1.55 1.93
N THR A 351 -5.26 2.45 2.69
CA THR A 351 -5.80 3.79 2.99
C THR A 351 -5.24 4.89 2.08
N GLY A 352 -4.17 4.62 1.33
CA GLY A 352 -3.52 5.58 0.42
C GLY A 352 -2.37 6.38 1.05
N LYS A 353 -2.28 6.37 2.39
CA LYS A 353 -1.13 6.89 3.16
C LYS A 353 0.08 5.95 3.05
N LEU A 354 1.30 6.44 3.24
CA LEU A 354 2.42 5.54 3.55
C LEU A 354 2.19 4.88 4.92
N LEU A 355 2.51 3.60 5.02
CA LEU A 355 2.48 2.83 6.27
C LEU A 355 3.80 2.99 7.04
N PRO A 356 3.79 2.88 8.38
CA PRO A 356 5.03 2.83 9.15
C PRO A 356 5.88 1.60 8.77
N PRO A 357 7.21 1.67 8.83
CA PRO A 357 8.06 0.58 8.35
C PRO A 357 7.94 -0.61 9.32
N LYS A 358 7.91 -1.84 8.79
CA LYS A 358 7.60 -3.04 9.60
C LYS A 358 8.80 -3.59 10.39
N LEU A 359 9.28 -2.76 11.30
CA LEU A 359 10.52 -2.86 12.08
C LEU A 359 10.43 -3.86 13.25
N GLY A 360 9.93 -5.07 13.01
CA GLY A 360 9.93 -6.21 13.96
C GLY A 360 9.11 -6.08 15.25
N GLY A 361 8.66 -4.88 15.62
CA GLY A 361 8.25 -4.51 16.99
C GLY A 361 7.04 -5.23 17.61
N LYS A 362 6.31 -6.10 16.89
CA LYS A 362 5.29 -6.98 17.50
C LYS A 362 5.84 -8.37 17.89
N CYS A 363 7.12 -8.65 17.69
CA CYS A 363 7.81 -9.89 18.06
C CYS A 363 8.76 -9.75 19.29
N GLN A 364 8.46 -8.83 20.22
CA GLN A 364 9.17 -8.71 21.52
C GLN A 364 9.17 -10.02 22.33
N LEU A 365 8.23 -10.94 22.06
CA LEU A 365 8.08 -12.24 22.73
C LEU A 365 8.65 -13.44 21.93
N LEU A 366 9.69 -13.22 21.13
CA LEU A 366 10.52 -14.30 20.54
C LEU A 366 12.03 -14.01 20.68
N LEU A 367 12.44 -13.35 21.78
CA LEU A 367 13.85 -13.04 22.09
C LEU A 367 14.72 -14.27 22.47
N HIS A 368 14.26 -15.50 22.20
CA HIS A 368 14.99 -16.75 22.41
C HIS A 368 15.14 -17.62 21.15
N THR A 369 14.47 -17.27 20.04
CA THR A 369 14.65 -17.93 18.73
C THR A 369 14.88 -16.89 17.65
N ASN A 370 15.95 -17.05 16.88
CA ASN A 370 16.29 -16.10 15.82
C ASN A 370 15.26 -16.16 14.67
N TYR A 371 14.86 -14.99 14.18
CA TYR A 371 14.18 -14.74 12.90
C TYR A 371 12.65 -14.91 12.74
N PRO A 372 11.81 -14.23 13.54
CA PRO A 372 10.43 -13.91 13.16
C PRO A 372 10.35 -12.60 12.35
N ILE A 373 10.96 -12.54 11.15
CA ILE A 373 11.09 -11.29 10.38
C ILE A 373 10.35 -11.32 9.03
N LEU A 374 9.48 -10.32 8.82
CA LEU A 374 8.78 -10.08 7.54
C LEU A 374 9.76 -9.57 6.47
N LEU A 375 9.56 -9.96 5.19
CA LEU A 375 10.42 -9.65 4.04
C LEU A 375 11.12 -8.27 4.05
N ALA A 376 10.37 -7.22 4.35
CA ALA A 376 10.84 -5.84 4.49
C ALA A 376 11.99 -5.69 5.50
N ALA A 377 11.76 -6.07 6.75
CA ALA A 377 12.76 -6.04 7.80
C ALA A 377 13.74 -7.21 7.69
N ALA A 378 13.37 -8.33 7.05
CA ALA A 378 14.25 -9.48 6.86
C ALA A 378 15.40 -9.11 5.92
N SER A 379 15.07 -8.57 4.74
CA SER A 379 16.07 -8.04 3.81
C SER A 379 16.89 -6.91 4.45
N ALA A 380 16.26 -5.88 5.04
CA ALA A 380 17.00 -4.80 5.67
C ALA A 380 17.90 -5.24 6.85
N PHE A 381 17.48 -6.22 7.65
CA PHE A 381 18.32 -6.84 8.69
C PHE A 381 19.47 -7.65 8.10
N ILE A 382 19.20 -8.50 7.11
CA ILE A 382 20.22 -9.31 6.41
C ILE A 382 21.28 -8.41 5.75
N ILE A 383 20.85 -7.30 5.12
CA ILE A 383 21.75 -6.32 4.50
C ILE A 383 22.65 -5.67 5.56
N MET A 384 22.10 -5.27 6.73
CA MET A 384 22.94 -4.74 7.81
C MET A 384 23.89 -5.79 8.39
N GLU A 385 23.47 -7.03 8.63
CA GLU A 385 24.38 -8.11 9.09
C GLU A 385 25.46 -8.43 8.04
N ALA A 386 25.16 -8.31 6.74
CA ALA A 386 26.14 -8.49 5.66
C ALA A 386 27.22 -7.40 5.63
N LEU A 387 26.87 -6.16 6.01
CA LEU A 387 27.82 -5.06 6.19
C LEU A 387 28.57 -5.15 7.53
N LEU A 388 27.90 -5.53 8.63
CA LEU A 388 28.52 -5.65 9.96
C LEU A 388 29.49 -6.83 10.06
N SER A 389 29.27 -7.89 9.28
CA SER A 389 30.23 -9.01 9.13
C SER A 389 31.34 -8.74 8.11
N ASP A 390 31.40 -7.54 7.53
CA ASP A 390 32.30 -7.07 6.47
C ASP A 390 32.42 -7.97 5.22
N ARG A 391 31.49 -8.93 5.07
CA ARG A 391 31.37 -9.78 3.88
C ARG A 391 30.98 -8.96 2.65
N VAL A 392 30.24 -7.87 2.86
CA VAL A 392 29.91 -6.86 1.85
C VAL A 392 30.52 -5.52 2.27
N LYS A 393 31.20 -4.83 1.35
CA LYS A 393 31.84 -3.54 1.65
C LYS A 393 30.83 -2.41 1.83
N ASP A 394 29.95 -2.21 0.85
CA ASP A 394 28.88 -1.21 0.89
C ASP A 394 27.70 -1.59 -0.02
N CYS A 395 26.54 -1.02 0.26
CA CYS A 395 25.29 -1.13 -0.50
C CYS A 395 24.66 0.26 -0.63
N TYR A 396 24.07 0.60 -1.77
CA TYR A 396 23.44 1.91 -1.98
C TYR A 396 21.92 1.83 -1.82
N ILE A 397 21.36 2.64 -0.95
CA ILE A 397 19.91 2.75 -0.77
C ILE A 397 19.32 3.64 -1.86
N VAL A 398 18.24 3.19 -2.51
CA VAL A 398 17.49 3.93 -3.54
C VAL A 398 16.00 4.02 -3.12
N PRO A 399 15.59 5.08 -2.39
CA PRO A 399 14.19 5.30 -2.04
C PRO A 399 13.37 5.76 -3.27
N ILE A 400 12.19 5.18 -3.49
CA ILE A 400 11.34 5.50 -4.65
C ILE A 400 9.91 5.81 -4.21
N SER A 401 9.35 6.92 -4.73
CA SER A 401 7.92 7.20 -4.63
C SER A 401 7.22 6.89 -5.95
N ILE A 402 6.05 6.23 -5.86
CA ILE A 402 5.18 5.89 -6.98
C ILE A 402 3.82 6.53 -6.76
N GLY A 403 3.40 7.41 -7.67
CA GLY A 403 2.09 8.03 -7.74
C GLY A 403 1.21 7.39 -8.83
N TYR A 404 -0.09 7.27 -8.57
CA TYR A 404 -1.08 6.75 -9.52
C TYR A 404 -2.29 7.67 -9.57
N ASP A 405 -2.75 8.03 -10.77
CA ASP A 405 -4.06 8.68 -10.92
C ASP A 405 -5.21 7.76 -10.48
N LYS A 406 -5.11 6.45 -10.75
CA LYS A 406 -6.04 5.42 -10.27
C LYS A 406 -5.29 4.12 -9.97
N VAL A 407 -5.55 3.56 -8.79
CA VAL A 407 -5.10 2.20 -8.42
C VAL A 407 -6.19 1.20 -8.83
N ILE A 408 -5.80 -0.02 -9.22
CA ILE A 408 -6.77 -1.01 -9.74
C ILE A 408 -7.62 -1.54 -8.59
N GLU A 409 -6.96 -1.79 -7.46
CA GLU A 409 -7.49 -2.56 -6.34
C GLU A 409 -8.23 -1.71 -5.29
N THR A 410 -8.51 -0.42 -5.56
CA THR A 410 -9.10 0.48 -4.55
C THR A 410 -10.46 -0.01 -4.04
N GLU A 411 -11.32 -0.54 -4.91
CA GLU A 411 -12.59 -1.15 -4.51
C GLU A 411 -12.37 -2.37 -3.59
N THR A 412 -11.41 -3.24 -3.91
CA THR A 412 -11.01 -4.39 -3.07
C THR A 412 -10.40 -3.94 -1.74
N TYR A 413 -9.63 -2.84 -1.71
CA TYR A 413 -9.12 -2.25 -0.47
C TYR A 413 -10.25 -1.77 0.44
N ILE A 414 -11.23 -1.04 -0.10
CA ILE A 414 -12.40 -0.61 0.70
C ILE A 414 -13.15 -1.83 1.26
N ASN A 415 -13.31 -2.90 0.46
CA ASN A 415 -13.90 -4.15 0.93
C ASN A 415 -13.09 -4.80 2.07
N GLU A 416 -11.75 -4.89 1.93
CA GLU A 416 -10.86 -5.36 3.01
C GLU A 416 -11.01 -4.51 4.28
N LEU A 417 -11.06 -3.17 4.16
CA LEU A 417 -11.21 -2.26 5.30
C LEU A 417 -12.58 -2.34 5.97
N LEU A 418 -13.63 -2.76 5.25
CA LEU A 418 -14.99 -2.96 5.77
C LEU A 418 -15.22 -4.33 6.42
N GLY A 419 -14.16 -5.15 6.53
CA GLY A 419 -14.18 -6.48 7.18
C GLY A 419 -14.50 -7.63 6.23
N ILE A 420 -14.63 -7.38 4.91
CA ILE A 420 -14.80 -8.44 3.92
C ILE A 420 -13.45 -9.19 3.81
N PRO A 421 -13.42 -10.53 3.87
CA PRO A 421 -12.16 -11.28 3.78
C PRO A 421 -11.40 -10.95 2.49
N LYS A 422 -10.09 -10.69 2.61
CA LYS A 422 -9.23 -10.37 1.47
C LYS A 422 -9.38 -11.39 0.35
N GLU A 423 -9.87 -10.92 -0.80
CA GLU A 423 -9.89 -11.72 -2.01
C GLU A 423 -8.46 -11.96 -2.51
N LYS A 424 -8.22 -13.16 -3.05
CA LYS A 424 -6.97 -13.50 -3.73
C LYS A 424 -7.02 -12.97 -5.17
N GLU A 425 -6.99 -11.64 -5.31
CA GLU A 425 -6.69 -10.99 -6.59
C GLU A 425 -5.40 -11.58 -7.14
N SER A 426 -5.49 -12.31 -8.25
CA SER A 426 -4.32 -12.89 -8.89
C SER A 426 -3.76 -11.92 -9.91
N LEU A 427 -2.43 -11.83 -9.97
CA LEU A 427 -1.72 -11.11 -11.01
C LEU A 427 -2.12 -11.62 -12.39
N TRP A 428 -2.34 -12.93 -12.52
CA TRP A 428 -2.90 -13.57 -13.72
C TRP A 428 -4.23 -12.96 -14.15
N GLY A 429 -5.13 -12.66 -13.20
CA GLY A 429 -6.39 -11.96 -13.47
C GLY A 429 -6.17 -10.56 -14.05
N LEU A 430 -5.14 -9.83 -13.60
CA LEU A 430 -4.77 -8.54 -14.18
C LEU A 430 -4.18 -8.69 -15.60
N LEU A 431 -3.29 -9.67 -15.81
CA LEU A 431 -2.63 -9.92 -17.09
C LEU A 431 -3.60 -10.42 -18.18
N THR A 432 -4.62 -11.22 -17.80
CA THR A 432 -5.53 -11.90 -18.75
C THR A 432 -6.87 -11.19 -18.95
N ASN A 433 -7.34 -10.37 -18.01
CA ASN A 433 -8.64 -9.70 -18.13
C ASN A 433 -8.56 -8.51 -19.08
N SER A 434 -8.85 -8.77 -20.36
CA SER A 434 -8.90 -7.78 -21.44
C SER A 434 -9.82 -6.57 -21.18
N ARG A 435 -10.76 -6.66 -20.23
CA ARG A 435 -11.60 -5.52 -19.81
C ARG A 435 -10.87 -4.55 -18.87
N LEU A 436 -9.92 -5.04 -18.06
CA LEU A 436 -9.05 -4.17 -17.25
C LEU A 436 -8.08 -3.38 -18.14
N LEU A 437 -7.61 -4.00 -19.24
CA LEU A 437 -6.79 -3.33 -20.26
C LEU A 437 -7.54 -2.27 -21.09
N GLN A 438 -8.84 -2.05 -20.84
CA GLN A 438 -9.64 -0.96 -21.41
C GLN A 438 -9.90 0.18 -20.41
N LEU A 439 -9.44 0.05 -19.16
CA LEU A 439 -9.58 1.10 -18.16
C LEU A 439 -8.63 2.25 -18.47
N LYS A 440 -9.16 3.46 -18.60
CA LYS A 440 -8.38 4.70 -18.68
C LYS A 440 -7.98 5.15 -17.27
N MET A 441 -6.86 4.64 -16.76
CA MET A 441 -6.43 4.80 -15.35
C MET A 441 -5.59 6.05 -15.07
N GLY A 442 -5.46 6.95 -16.04
CA GLY A 442 -4.61 8.14 -15.98
C GLY A 442 -3.14 7.82 -16.25
N ARG A 443 -2.24 8.40 -15.46
CA ARG A 443 -0.78 8.15 -15.47
C ARG A 443 -0.27 7.47 -14.20
N ILE A 444 0.95 6.94 -14.32
CA ILE A 444 1.87 6.66 -13.21
C ILE A 444 2.90 7.80 -13.17
N ASP A 445 3.32 8.21 -11.98
CA ASP A 445 4.41 9.15 -11.74
C ASP A 445 5.44 8.45 -10.83
N VAL A 446 6.73 8.45 -11.17
CA VAL A 446 7.78 7.75 -10.43
C VAL A 446 8.95 8.69 -10.18
N ARG A 447 9.34 8.82 -8.91
CA ARG A 447 10.37 9.75 -8.44
C ARG A 447 11.41 9.02 -7.60
N PHE A 448 12.68 9.32 -7.87
CA PHE A 448 13.80 8.73 -7.16
C PHE A 448 14.35 9.76 -6.17
N ALA A 449 14.45 9.38 -4.90
CA ALA A 449 15.26 10.15 -3.95
C ALA A 449 16.74 9.93 -4.25
N LYS A 450 17.58 10.90 -3.87
CA LYS A 450 19.04 10.81 -4.07
C LYS A 450 19.56 9.54 -3.38
N PRO A 451 20.21 8.60 -4.12
CA PRO A 451 20.76 7.41 -3.50
C PRO A 451 21.90 7.73 -2.55
N TYR A 452 22.11 6.87 -1.54
CA TYR A 452 23.16 7.06 -0.54
C TYR A 452 23.78 5.74 -0.07
N SER A 453 25.05 5.80 0.32
CA SER A 453 25.77 4.68 0.95
C SER A 453 25.10 4.26 2.25
N LEU A 454 24.82 2.96 2.39
CA LEU A 454 24.34 2.40 3.64
C LEU A 454 25.47 2.33 4.67
N ARG A 455 26.72 2.06 4.26
CA ARG A 455 27.88 2.09 5.15
C ARG A 455 28.05 3.45 5.80
N ASP A 456 28.00 4.54 5.03
CA ASP A 456 28.13 5.91 5.56
C ASP A 456 26.97 6.28 6.49
N PHE A 457 25.74 5.91 6.13
CA PHE A 457 24.57 6.10 6.99
C PHE A 457 24.72 5.35 8.32
N MET A 458 25.18 4.09 8.28
CA MET A 458 25.39 3.28 9.49
C MET A 458 26.50 3.88 10.36
N ASN A 459 27.64 4.27 9.78
CA ASN A 459 28.73 4.91 10.50
C ASN A 459 28.29 6.20 11.20
N HIS A 460 27.52 7.06 10.50
CA HIS A 460 26.99 8.30 11.07
C HIS A 460 25.95 8.06 12.18
N GLU A 461 25.02 7.12 12.00
CA GLU A 461 24.05 6.76 13.05
C GLU A 461 24.70 6.10 14.27
N ILE A 462 25.79 5.35 14.09
CA ILE A 462 26.60 4.79 15.18
C ILE A 462 27.31 5.91 15.93
N GLN A 463 28.06 6.78 15.24
CA GLN A 463 28.77 7.91 15.86
C GLN A 463 27.83 8.84 16.65
N ARG A 464 26.62 9.14 16.12
CA ARG A 464 25.62 9.96 16.83
C ARG A 464 25.07 9.28 18.11
N ARG A 465 25.29 7.98 18.30
CA ARG A 465 24.76 7.17 19.41
C ARG A 465 25.81 6.61 20.35
N GLU A 466 27.09 6.53 19.96
CA GLU A 466 28.19 6.10 20.83
C GLU A 466 28.45 7.06 22.01
N ILE A 467 27.86 8.26 21.96
CA ILE A 467 27.68 9.16 23.11
C ILE A 467 26.84 8.50 24.24
N ILE A 468 26.11 7.41 23.94
CA ILE A 468 25.19 6.70 24.86
C ILE A 468 25.61 5.22 25.06
N ASN A 469 26.80 5.06 25.64
CA ASN A 469 27.28 3.95 26.48
C ASN A 469 27.62 2.56 25.89
N LYS A 470 28.72 2.04 26.46
CA LYS A 470 29.23 0.66 26.33
C LYS A 470 28.50 -0.28 27.31
N ARG A 471 28.02 -1.44 26.85
CA ARG A 471 27.71 -2.66 27.64
C ARG A 471 27.51 -3.84 26.69
N GLU A 472 27.90 -5.05 27.06
CA GLU A 472 28.03 -6.16 26.09
C GLU A 472 26.68 -6.72 25.57
N ASP A 473 25.56 -6.47 26.28
CA ASP A 473 24.20 -6.76 25.77
C ASP A 473 23.70 -5.79 24.68
N THR A 474 24.40 -4.70 24.39
CA THR A 474 23.87 -3.59 23.57
C THR A 474 23.66 -3.89 22.08
N ASP A 475 24.36 -4.88 21.50
CA ASP A 475 24.35 -5.13 20.04
C ASP A 475 22.93 -5.27 19.45
N LYS A 476 22.07 -6.08 20.09
CA LYS A 476 20.71 -6.36 19.60
C LYS A 476 19.81 -5.12 19.66
N GLU A 477 19.91 -4.33 20.71
CA GLU A 477 19.12 -3.11 20.89
C GLU A 477 19.63 -2.00 19.95
N ALA A 478 20.95 -1.85 19.79
CA ALA A 478 21.57 -0.94 18.85
C ALA A 478 21.19 -1.27 17.39
N LYS A 479 21.26 -2.54 16.98
CA LYS A 479 20.79 -3.03 15.67
C LYS A 479 19.30 -2.75 15.45
N SER A 480 18.46 -2.99 16.47
CA SER A 480 17.03 -2.67 16.44
C SER A 480 16.78 -1.18 16.20
N GLN A 481 17.50 -0.29 16.91
CA GLN A 481 17.42 1.16 16.73
C GLN A 481 18.00 1.63 15.39
N LEU A 482 19.03 0.97 14.86
CA LEU A 482 19.64 1.30 13.57
C LEU A 482 18.69 0.95 12.41
N LEU A 483 18.09 -0.25 12.46
CA LEU A 483 17.02 -0.67 11.56
C LEU A 483 15.83 0.30 11.60
N LYS A 484 15.41 0.72 12.80
CA LYS A 484 14.34 1.70 13.00
C LYS A 484 14.64 3.04 12.31
N ALA A 485 15.84 3.60 12.54
CA ALA A 485 16.24 4.86 11.92
C ALA A 485 16.33 4.76 10.39
N LEU A 486 16.89 3.66 9.86
CA LEU A 486 16.93 3.41 8.41
C LEU A 486 15.52 3.39 7.80
N GLY A 487 14.59 2.65 8.40
CA GLY A 487 13.21 2.56 7.92
C GLY A 487 12.49 3.91 7.91
N TYR A 488 12.65 4.72 8.95
CA TYR A 488 12.05 6.06 9.00
C TYR A 488 12.75 7.07 8.06
N LYS A 489 14.07 6.98 7.89
CA LYS A 489 14.82 7.81 6.92
C LYS A 489 14.34 7.54 5.49
N VAL A 490 14.19 6.28 5.11
CA VAL A 490 13.69 5.89 3.78
C VAL A 490 12.24 6.37 3.57
N LEU A 491 11.34 6.26 4.56
CA LEU A 491 10.00 6.87 4.45
C LEU A 491 10.03 8.39 4.30
N ALA A 492 10.92 9.08 5.02
CA ALA A 492 11.09 10.53 4.88
C ALA A 492 11.60 10.91 3.48
N ASP A 493 12.53 10.13 2.93
CA ASP A 493 13.05 10.34 1.57
C ASP A 493 11.98 10.10 0.50
N ILE A 494 11.22 9.01 0.61
CA ILE A 494 10.06 8.71 -0.26
C ILE A 494 9.03 9.86 -0.20
N ASN A 495 8.74 10.39 1.00
CA ASN A 495 7.85 11.55 1.15
C ASN A 495 8.44 12.82 0.49
N SER A 496 9.74 13.09 0.66
CA SER A 496 10.41 14.29 0.13
C SER A 496 10.42 14.38 -1.41
N VAL A 497 10.31 13.22 -2.09
CA VAL A 497 10.14 13.14 -3.55
C VAL A 497 8.73 12.80 -4.00
N SER A 498 7.80 12.61 -3.06
CA SER A 498 6.41 12.28 -3.34
C SER A 498 5.70 13.40 -4.10
N VAL A 499 4.81 13.02 -5.00
CA VAL A 499 4.10 13.92 -5.90
C VAL A 499 2.59 13.75 -5.72
N VAL A 500 1.89 14.84 -5.40
CA VAL A 500 0.44 14.86 -5.27
C VAL A 500 -0.19 14.71 -6.65
N MET A 501 -0.98 13.64 -6.80
CA MET A 501 -1.59 13.30 -8.08
C MET A 501 -2.82 14.18 -8.40
N PRO A 502 -3.12 14.40 -9.68
CA PRO A 502 -4.27 15.19 -10.14
C PRO A 502 -5.61 14.73 -9.57
N THR A 503 -5.81 13.41 -9.49
CA THR A 503 -7.00 12.80 -8.88
C THR A 503 -7.04 12.93 -7.36
N ALA A 504 -5.88 13.07 -6.70
CA ALA A 504 -5.81 13.40 -5.27
C ALA A 504 -6.26 14.85 -5.00
N LEU A 505 -5.90 15.80 -5.87
CA LEU A 505 -6.39 17.19 -5.78
C LEU A 505 -7.92 17.25 -5.93
N VAL A 506 -8.44 16.73 -7.06
CA VAL A 506 -9.88 16.75 -7.37
C VAL A 506 -10.68 15.94 -6.35
N GLY A 507 -10.21 14.74 -5.99
CA GLY A 507 -10.85 13.89 -4.99
C GLY A 507 -10.89 14.52 -3.60
N THR A 508 -9.84 15.25 -3.22
CA THR A 508 -9.83 16.04 -1.98
C THR A 508 -10.88 17.13 -2.03
N VAL A 509 -10.84 18.03 -3.02
CA VAL A 509 -11.74 19.19 -3.09
C VAL A 509 -13.22 18.76 -3.09
N ILE A 510 -13.57 17.68 -3.79
CA ILE A 510 -14.95 17.14 -3.80
C ILE A 510 -15.37 16.56 -2.43
N LEU A 511 -14.42 16.11 -1.60
CA LEU A 511 -14.68 15.61 -0.24
C LEU A 511 -14.63 16.70 0.84
N THR A 512 -13.88 17.79 0.63
CA THR A 512 -13.64 18.87 1.60
C THR A 512 -14.50 20.12 1.40
N LEU A 513 -15.44 20.13 0.46
CA LEU A 513 -16.37 21.25 0.26
C LEU A 513 -17.71 21.08 1.00
N ARG A 514 -18.22 22.19 1.52
CA ARG A 514 -19.57 22.29 2.11
C ARG A 514 -20.64 22.23 1.02
N GLY A 515 -21.27 21.07 0.83
CA GLY A 515 -22.44 20.98 -0.05
C GLY A 515 -22.88 19.56 -0.38
N ARG A 516 -23.75 19.45 -1.38
CA ARG A 516 -24.11 18.16 -2.03
C ARG A 516 -23.17 17.82 -3.20
N GLY A 517 -22.55 18.82 -3.80
CA GLY A 517 -21.60 18.75 -4.92
C GLY A 517 -20.97 20.12 -5.16
N VAL A 518 -20.14 20.23 -6.20
CA VAL A 518 -19.37 21.43 -6.58
C VAL A 518 -19.50 21.70 -8.08
N GLY A 519 -19.69 22.96 -8.48
CA GLY A 519 -19.71 23.37 -9.89
C GLY A 519 -18.32 23.30 -10.55
N ARG A 520 -18.25 23.18 -11.89
CA ARG A 520 -16.96 23.09 -12.60
C ARG A 520 -16.06 24.29 -12.30
N SER A 521 -16.63 25.50 -12.32
CA SER A 521 -15.90 26.75 -12.13
C SER A 521 -15.25 26.82 -10.74
N GLU A 522 -16.02 26.45 -9.72
CA GLU A 522 -15.59 26.41 -8.32
C GLU A 522 -14.56 25.30 -8.06
N LEU A 523 -14.74 24.12 -8.65
CA LEU A 523 -13.79 23.00 -8.54
C LEU A 523 -12.41 23.41 -9.08
N ILE A 524 -12.35 24.14 -10.19
CA ILE A 524 -11.08 24.66 -10.76
C ILE A 524 -10.44 25.68 -9.81
N ARG A 525 -11.21 26.64 -9.28
CA ARG A 525 -10.71 27.65 -8.31
C ARG A 525 -10.08 26.99 -7.07
N ARG A 526 -10.77 26.02 -6.46
CA ARG A 526 -10.30 25.34 -5.24
C ARG A 526 -9.16 24.35 -5.50
N VAL A 527 -9.09 23.73 -6.69
CA VAL A 527 -7.93 22.92 -7.10
C VAL A 527 -6.68 23.78 -7.35
N ASP A 528 -6.84 24.97 -7.93
CA ASP A 528 -5.72 25.91 -8.09
C ASP A 528 -5.19 26.43 -6.74
N TRP A 529 -6.10 26.81 -5.83
CA TRP A 529 -5.73 27.15 -4.45
C TRP A 529 -4.95 26.01 -3.78
N LEU A 530 -5.48 24.79 -3.83
CA LEU A 530 -4.83 23.62 -3.22
C LEU A 530 -3.46 23.33 -3.84
N LYS A 531 -3.31 23.47 -5.15
CA LYS A 531 -2.02 23.38 -5.87
C LYS A 531 -1.02 24.41 -5.32
N ARG A 532 -1.45 25.66 -5.08
CA ARG A 532 -0.59 26.72 -4.52
C ARG A 532 -0.21 26.47 -3.06
N GLU A 533 -1.13 26.00 -2.22
CA GLU A 533 -0.83 25.63 -0.82
C GLU A 533 0.13 24.44 -0.70
N ILE A 534 0.05 23.48 -1.64
CA ILE A 534 1.02 22.37 -1.68
C ILE A 534 2.43 22.88 -2.04
N LEU A 535 2.52 23.78 -3.02
CA LEU A 535 3.78 24.34 -3.49
C LEU A 535 4.42 25.31 -2.47
N SER A 536 3.64 26.13 -1.77
CA SER A 536 4.14 27.03 -0.70
C SER A 536 4.75 26.27 0.48
N LYS A 537 4.25 25.06 0.74
CA LYS A 537 4.77 24.10 1.73
C LYS A 537 5.96 23.26 1.24
N GLY A 538 6.46 23.50 0.02
CA GLY A 538 7.54 22.71 -0.59
C GLY A 538 7.12 21.32 -1.07
N GLY A 539 5.83 21.00 -1.03
CA GLY A 539 5.27 19.79 -1.61
C GLY A 539 5.23 19.86 -3.15
N ARG A 540 5.16 18.70 -3.79
CA ARG A 540 5.21 18.59 -5.26
C ARG A 540 3.82 18.26 -5.83
N VAL A 541 3.46 18.86 -6.96
CA VAL A 541 2.26 18.53 -7.75
C VAL A 541 2.69 18.00 -9.11
N ALA A 542 2.00 16.98 -9.63
CA ALA A 542 2.39 16.33 -10.89
C ALA A 542 2.26 17.29 -12.09
N ASN A 543 3.37 17.63 -12.75
CA ASN A 543 3.37 18.56 -13.88
C ASN A 543 2.53 18.05 -15.07
N PHE A 544 2.05 18.97 -15.91
CA PHE A 544 1.25 18.69 -17.10
C PHE A 544 1.70 19.53 -18.31
N SER A 545 3.00 19.80 -18.47
CA SER A 545 3.54 20.37 -19.72
C SER A 545 2.84 21.68 -20.17
N GLY A 546 2.46 22.54 -19.21
CA GLY A 546 1.79 23.82 -19.46
C GLY A 546 0.24 23.81 -19.52
N MET A 547 -0.43 22.67 -19.36
CA MET A 547 -1.91 22.61 -19.37
C MET A 547 -2.55 23.48 -18.28
N GLU A 548 -3.69 24.09 -18.60
CA GLU A 548 -4.49 24.85 -17.64
C GLU A 548 -5.07 23.95 -16.53
N THR A 549 -5.27 24.52 -15.34
CA THR A 549 -5.92 23.83 -14.21
C THR A 549 -7.32 23.30 -14.59
N GLY A 550 -8.01 23.93 -15.55
CA GLY A 550 -9.29 23.45 -16.09
C GLY A 550 -9.18 22.10 -16.82
N GLU A 551 -8.22 21.96 -17.74
CA GLU A 551 -7.97 20.68 -18.43
C GLU A 551 -7.56 19.58 -17.45
N VAL A 552 -6.71 19.93 -16.47
CA VAL A 552 -6.24 19.02 -15.43
C VAL A 552 -7.41 18.45 -14.62
N VAL A 553 -8.36 19.31 -14.24
CA VAL A 553 -9.60 18.91 -13.55
C VAL A 553 -10.44 17.98 -14.43
N ASP A 554 -10.69 18.33 -15.69
CA ASP A 554 -11.51 17.49 -16.59
C ASP A 554 -10.87 16.12 -16.87
N ARG A 555 -9.53 16.05 -17.02
CA ARG A 555 -8.77 14.80 -17.18
C ARG A 555 -8.87 13.93 -15.92
N ALA A 556 -8.71 14.51 -14.74
CA ALA A 556 -8.84 13.80 -13.47
C ALA A 556 -10.27 13.28 -13.24
N LEU A 557 -11.29 14.09 -13.55
CA LEU A 557 -12.70 13.67 -13.53
C LEU A 557 -12.97 12.51 -14.50
N GLY A 558 -12.35 12.51 -15.69
CA GLY A 558 -12.45 11.41 -16.64
C GLY A 558 -11.93 10.06 -16.13
N VAL A 559 -10.93 10.08 -15.23
CA VAL A 559 -10.40 8.90 -14.54
C VAL A 559 -11.25 8.52 -13.30
N LEU A 560 -11.75 9.53 -12.58
CA LEU A 560 -12.58 9.41 -11.38
C LEU A 560 -14.07 9.16 -11.65
N LYS A 561 -14.48 9.04 -12.92
CA LYS A 561 -15.87 8.85 -13.41
C LYS A 561 -16.73 7.77 -12.70
N ASP A 562 -16.09 6.78 -12.09
CA ASP A 562 -16.76 5.66 -11.40
C ASP A 562 -16.97 5.96 -9.89
N LEU A 563 -16.32 7.03 -9.39
CA LEU A 563 -16.34 7.50 -8.00
C LEU A 563 -17.07 8.85 -7.86
N VAL A 564 -16.99 9.69 -8.89
CA VAL A 564 -17.59 11.03 -9.00
C VAL A 564 -18.61 11.03 -10.14
N ALA A 565 -19.84 11.42 -9.84
CA ALA A 565 -20.89 11.65 -10.83
C ALA A 565 -21.02 13.15 -11.17
N VAL A 566 -21.67 13.45 -12.30
CA VAL A 566 -21.93 14.81 -12.76
C VAL A 566 -23.42 14.99 -13.10
N GLN A 567 -24.04 16.01 -12.52
CA GLN A 567 -25.37 16.46 -12.89
C GLN A 567 -25.23 17.56 -13.95
N LYS A 568 -25.76 17.31 -15.16
CA LYS A 568 -25.64 18.21 -16.32
C LYS A 568 -26.84 19.12 -16.57
N ASN A 569 -28.02 18.79 -16.05
CA ASN A 569 -29.25 19.56 -16.27
C ASN A 569 -29.34 20.69 -15.22
N LEU A 570 -28.34 21.57 -15.21
CA LEU A 570 -28.15 22.70 -14.29
C LEU A 570 -27.41 23.83 -15.04
N ILE A 571 -27.32 25.02 -14.44
CA ILE A 571 -26.69 26.21 -15.05
C ILE A 571 -25.20 25.96 -15.38
N GLU A 572 -24.48 25.25 -14.52
CA GLU A 572 -23.18 24.63 -14.84
C GLU A 572 -23.16 23.16 -14.41
N PRO A 573 -22.24 22.32 -14.94
CA PRO A 573 -22.09 20.93 -14.50
C PRO A 573 -21.67 20.85 -13.03
N VAL A 574 -22.45 20.13 -12.21
CA VAL A 574 -22.17 19.93 -10.78
C VAL A 574 -21.68 18.52 -10.52
N PHE A 575 -20.49 18.40 -9.93
CA PHE A 575 -19.82 17.15 -9.60
C PHE A 575 -20.04 16.75 -8.15
N TYR A 576 -20.24 15.46 -7.87
CA TYR A 576 -20.41 14.95 -6.51
C TYR A 576 -19.85 13.54 -6.34
N ALA A 577 -19.27 13.28 -5.16
CA ALA A 577 -18.74 11.96 -4.81
C ALA A 577 -19.88 10.97 -4.52
N VAL A 578 -19.95 9.91 -5.35
CA VAL A 578 -20.83 8.75 -5.17
C VAL A 578 -20.18 7.77 -4.20
N LYS A 579 -18.99 7.26 -4.55
CA LYS A 579 -18.22 6.35 -3.69
C LYS A 579 -17.30 7.14 -2.75
N ARG A 580 -17.88 7.86 -1.78
CA ARG A 580 -17.13 8.80 -0.90
C ARG A 580 -15.93 8.16 -0.18
N PHE A 581 -16.05 6.91 0.27
CA PHE A 581 -14.96 6.19 0.95
C PHE A 581 -13.88 5.69 -0.03
N GLU A 582 -14.24 5.21 -1.23
CA GLU A 582 -13.23 4.87 -2.25
C GLU A 582 -12.48 6.12 -2.76
N LEU A 583 -13.15 7.27 -2.80
CA LEU A 583 -12.52 8.55 -3.14
C LEU A 583 -11.58 9.05 -2.02
N SER A 584 -11.78 8.66 -0.76
CA SER A 584 -10.92 9.11 0.35
C SER A 584 -9.50 8.53 0.28
N PHE A 585 -9.32 7.37 -0.37
CA PHE A 585 -7.99 6.83 -0.72
C PHE A 585 -7.11 7.86 -1.45
N TYR A 586 -7.72 8.71 -2.29
CA TYR A 586 -7.02 9.75 -3.05
C TYR A 586 -6.75 10.98 -2.17
N ARG A 587 -7.72 11.40 -1.34
CA ARG A 587 -7.54 12.46 -0.33
C ARG A 587 -6.38 12.16 0.64
N ASN A 588 -6.31 10.92 1.09
CA ASN A 588 -5.33 10.46 2.08
C ASN A 588 -3.87 10.55 1.60
N GLN A 589 -3.63 10.65 0.28
CA GLN A 589 -2.28 10.83 -0.27
C GLN A 589 -1.69 12.20 0.09
N LEU A 590 -2.50 13.25 0.30
CA LEU A 590 -2.01 14.61 0.60
C LEU A 590 -2.19 15.07 2.06
N ILE A 591 -2.88 14.30 2.91
CA ILE A 591 -3.16 14.71 4.30
C ILE A 591 -1.89 15.06 5.07
N HIS A 592 -0.78 14.34 4.82
CA HIS A 592 0.51 14.52 5.49
C HIS A 592 1.06 15.96 5.41
N LEU A 593 0.70 16.73 4.36
CA LEU A 593 1.12 18.13 4.19
C LEU A 593 0.35 19.12 5.08
N PHE A 594 -0.78 18.70 5.65
CA PHE A 594 -1.78 19.55 6.30
C PHE A 594 -2.23 19.05 7.69
N VAL A 595 -1.54 18.05 8.27
CA VAL A 595 -1.93 17.44 9.55
C VAL A 595 -1.94 18.46 10.69
N HIS A 596 -0.93 19.33 10.77
CA HIS A 596 -0.78 20.29 11.86
C HIS A 596 -1.88 21.35 11.79
N GLU A 597 -2.15 21.93 10.62
CA GLU A 597 -3.25 22.89 10.40
C GLU A 597 -4.62 22.24 10.66
N ALA A 598 -4.80 20.98 10.29
CA ALA A 598 -6.04 20.24 10.55
C ALA A 598 -6.25 19.91 12.03
N ILE A 599 -5.19 19.63 12.79
CA ILE A 599 -5.27 19.48 14.25
C ILE A 599 -5.65 20.83 14.88
N VAL A 600 -4.96 21.92 14.54
CA VAL A 600 -5.27 23.28 15.06
C VAL A 600 -6.70 23.69 14.71
N ALA A 601 -7.13 23.52 13.45
CA ALA A 601 -8.48 23.86 13.02
C ALA A 601 -9.57 23.02 13.74
N ILE A 602 -9.35 21.72 13.95
CA ILE A 602 -10.27 20.87 14.71
C ILE A 602 -10.28 21.23 16.20
N THR A 603 -9.15 21.61 16.79
CA THR A 603 -9.14 22.12 18.17
C THR A 603 -9.91 23.44 18.28
N MET A 604 -9.71 24.39 17.36
CA MET A 604 -10.50 25.63 17.32
C MET A 604 -12.00 25.38 17.06
N TYR A 605 -12.36 24.27 16.40
CA TYR A 605 -13.76 23.90 16.16
C TYR A 605 -14.56 23.73 17.45
N THR A 606 -13.93 23.29 18.55
CA THR A 606 -14.56 23.16 19.88
C THR A 606 -15.27 24.44 20.31
N ARG A 607 -14.65 25.61 20.07
CA ARG A 607 -15.20 26.95 20.33
C ARG A 607 -16.02 27.50 19.16
N ILE A 608 -15.54 27.34 17.92
CA ILE A 608 -16.18 27.91 16.72
C ILE A 608 -17.58 27.31 16.45
N LYS A 609 -17.82 26.05 16.81
CA LYS A 609 -19.12 25.38 16.57
C LYS A 609 -20.28 25.92 17.41
N ILE A 610 -19.97 26.43 18.60
CA ILE A 610 -20.92 27.00 19.58
C ILE A 610 -21.72 28.17 18.98
N GLY A 611 -21.11 28.95 18.07
CA GLY A 611 -21.73 30.12 17.48
C GLY A 611 -21.51 31.39 18.30
N GLY A 612 -22.49 32.28 18.37
CA GLY A 612 -22.36 33.59 19.02
C GLY A 612 -21.51 34.60 18.23
N ALA A 613 -20.85 35.52 18.94
CA ALA A 613 -20.07 36.62 18.39
C ALA A 613 -18.61 36.22 18.05
N LYS A 614 -17.84 37.09 17.37
CA LYS A 614 -16.39 36.86 17.13
C LYS A 614 -15.63 36.63 18.44
N SER A 615 -15.95 37.40 19.49
CA SER A 615 -15.35 37.31 20.82
C SER A 615 -15.65 36.03 21.60
N THR A 616 -16.68 35.25 21.22
CA THR A 616 -16.99 33.93 21.81
C THR A 616 -16.48 32.75 20.96
N GLN A 617 -15.84 33.04 19.82
CA GLN A 617 -15.31 32.06 18.86
C GLN A 617 -13.78 32.14 18.77
N ARG A 618 -13.14 32.33 19.93
CA ARG A 618 -11.69 32.42 20.12
C ARG A 618 -11.25 31.53 21.29
N ILE A 619 -10.01 31.08 21.26
CA ILE A 619 -9.39 30.16 22.23
C ILE A 619 -8.06 30.76 22.70
N SER A 620 -7.70 30.63 23.98
CA SER A 620 -6.40 31.13 24.46
C SER A 620 -5.26 30.21 24.01
N TYR A 621 -4.05 30.74 23.88
CA TYR A 621 -2.88 29.94 23.48
C TYR A 621 -2.67 28.70 24.38
N THR A 622 -2.78 28.85 25.70
CA THR A 622 -2.60 27.75 26.66
C THR A 622 -3.67 26.66 26.52
N GLU A 623 -4.93 27.03 26.30
CA GLU A 623 -6.01 26.06 26.06
C GLU A 623 -5.79 25.33 24.71
N LEU A 624 -5.44 26.10 23.67
CA LEU A 624 -5.14 25.56 22.34
C LEU A 624 -3.97 24.57 22.39
N LEU A 625 -2.88 24.88 23.11
CA LEU A 625 -1.71 24.00 23.27
C LEU A 625 -2.07 22.70 23.99
N ASN A 626 -2.88 22.76 25.06
CA ASN A 626 -3.33 21.57 25.78
C ASN A 626 -4.18 20.64 24.89
N GLU A 627 -5.14 21.21 24.17
CA GLU A 627 -6.08 20.44 23.34
C GLU A 627 -5.43 19.93 22.03
N VAL A 628 -4.53 20.71 21.41
CA VAL A 628 -3.64 20.25 20.33
C VAL A 628 -2.74 19.12 20.83
N THR A 629 -2.23 19.21 22.06
CA THR A 629 -1.41 18.15 22.68
C THR A 629 -2.21 16.88 22.90
N PHE A 630 -3.46 16.97 23.38
CA PHE A 630 -4.35 15.81 23.49
C PHE A 630 -4.64 15.17 22.12
N LEU A 631 -5.10 15.96 21.15
CA LEU A 631 -5.51 15.46 19.83
C LEU A 631 -4.33 14.89 19.03
N SER A 632 -3.16 15.54 19.09
CA SER A 632 -1.92 15.05 18.50
C SER A 632 -1.47 13.72 19.13
N ARG A 633 -1.51 13.61 20.46
CA ARG A 633 -1.21 12.36 21.19
C ARG A 633 -2.22 11.27 20.85
N LEU A 634 -3.50 11.58 20.67
CA LEU A 634 -4.54 10.62 20.29
C LEU A 634 -4.26 10.05 18.88
N LEU A 635 -4.03 10.91 17.88
CA LEU A 635 -3.84 10.52 16.48
C LEU A 635 -2.40 10.09 16.14
N LYS A 636 -1.50 9.97 17.13
CA LYS A 636 -0.06 9.63 16.95
C LYS A 636 0.21 8.27 16.28
N THR A 637 -0.76 7.35 16.29
CA THR A 637 -0.67 6.06 15.57
C THR A 637 -1.17 6.13 14.11
N GLU A 638 -1.76 7.26 13.69
CA GLU A 638 -2.41 7.43 12.39
C GLU A 638 -1.61 8.32 11.42
N PHE A 639 -0.76 9.22 11.94
CA PHE A 639 0.06 10.16 11.16
C PHE A 639 1.50 10.24 11.67
N ILE A 640 2.42 10.63 10.78
CA ILE A 640 3.81 10.92 11.10
C ILE A 640 3.94 12.44 11.26
N TYR A 641 4.35 12.90 12.44
CA TYR A 641 4.60 14.32 12.72
C TYR A 641 6.06 14.69 12.42
N ASN A 642 6.31 16.01 12.30
CA ASN A 642 7.67 16.53 12.16
C ASN A 642 8.50 16.31 13.44
N PRO A 643 9.82 16.12 13.34
CA PRO A 643 10.71 16.11 14.49
C PRO A 643 10.81 17.53 15.09
N GLY A 644 10.56 17.64 16.40
CA GLY A 644 10.59 18.89 17.16
C GLY A 644 9.76 18.77 18.43
N ASP A 645 9.72 19.83 19.24
CA ASP A 645 8.76 19.92 20.34
C ASP A 645 7.36 20.34 19.83
N ILE A 646 6.30 20.00 20.58
CA ILE A 646 4.92 20.30 20.20
C ILE A 646 4.58 21.80 20.26
N GLU A 647 5.21 22.57 21.13
CA GLU A 647 4.97 24.02 21.26
C GLU A 647 5.53 24.77 20.05
N SER A 648 6.80 24.54 19.70
CA SER A 648 7.42 25.08 18.47
C SER A 648 6.68 24.65 17.19
N ASN A 649 6.20 23.40 17.10
CA ASN A 649 5.36 22.97 15.98
C ASN A 649 4.01 23.72 15.94
N LEU A 650 3.41 24.04 17.08
CA LEU A 650 2.19 24.85 17.16
C LEU A 650 2.45 26.30 16.72
N GLU A 651 3.49 26.96 17.25
CA GLU A 651 3.87 28.34 16.88
C GLU A 651 4.12 28.49 15.38
N HIS A 652 4.84 27.54 14.78
CA HIS A 652 5.11 27.50 13.34
C HIS A 652 3.80 27.33 12.53
N THR A 653 2.88 26.48 13.01
CA THR A 653 1.57 26.26 12.38
C THR A 653 0.67 27.50 12.48
N LEU A 654 0.63 28.16 13.64
CA LEU A 654 -0.11 29.40 13.84
C LEU A 654 0.44 30.52 12.96
N SER A 655 1.76 30.67 12.90
CA SER A 655 2.45 31.62 12.03
C SER A 655 2.11 31.40 10.55
N TYR A 656 2.04 30.13 10.10
CA TYR A 656 1.58 29.80 8.74
C TYR A 656 0.12 30.18 8.53
N MET A 657 -0.78 29.74 9.42
CA MET A 657 -2.22 29.97 9.28
C MET A 657 -2.59 31.47 9.35
N GLN A 658 -1.86 32.26 10.14
CA GLN A 658 -2.03 33.72 10.21
C GLN A 658 -1.51 34.40 8.93
N LYS A 659 -0.33 34.00 8.43
CA LYS A 659 0.21 34.49 7.14
C LYS A 659 -0.70 34.14 5.95
N SER A 660 -1.37 33.00 6.01
CA SER A 660 -2.39 32.59 5.03
C SER A 660 -3.78 33.20 5.27
N ASN A 661 -3.92 34.13 6.22
CA ASN A 661 -5.16 34.83 6.59
C ASN A 661 -6.31 33.90 7.04
N VAL A 662 -6.02 32.72 7.58
CA VAL A 662 -7.03 31.76 8.07
C VAL A 662 -7.43 32.10 9.52
N ILE A 663 -6.48 32.59 10.32
CA ILE A 663 -6.65 32.95 11.73
C ILE A 663 -6.11 34.36 12.00
N ASP A 664 -6.67 35.02 13.01
CA ASP A 664 -6.09 36.18 13.68
C ASP A 664 -5.67 35.76 15.10
N ILE A 665 -4.63 36.41 15.64
CA ILE A 665 -4.30 36.40 17.07
C ILE A 665 -4.48 37.83 17.56
N ASP A 666 -5.29 38.03 18.60
CA ASP A 666 -5.56 39.36 19.16
C ASP A 666 -4.55 39.78 20.25
N SER A 667 -4.64 41.04 20.68
CA SER A 667 -3.75 41.63 21.69
C SER A 667 -3.86 41.00 23.09
N GLU A 668 -4.86 40.15 23.33
CA GLU A 668 -5.05 39.40 24.57
C GLU A 668 -4.46 37.97 24.46
N GLY A 669 -3.87 37.62 23.31
CA GLY A 669 -3.29 36.29 23.06
C GLY A 669 -4.34 35.21 22.74
N TYR A 670 -5.56 35.60 22.36
CA TYR A 670 -6.57 34.66 21.89
C TYR A 670 -6.50 34.48 20.37
N ILE A 671 -6.64 33.23 19.94
CA ILE A 671 -6.62 32.81 18.53
C ILE A 671 -8.07 32.63 18.06
N GLY A 672 -8.44 33.24 16.94
CA GLY A 672 -9.76 33.12 16.32
C GLY A 672 -9.70 33.11 14.80
N LEU A 673 -10.83 32.85 14.13
CA LEU A 673 -10.88 32.99 12.67
C LEU A 673 -10.79 34.45 12.25
N SER A 674 -9.98 34.71 11.21
CA SER A 674 -9.80 36.04 10.66
C SER A 674 -11.08 36.59 10.01
N ASP A 675 -11.17 37.91 9.84
CA ASP A 675 -12.31 38.51 9.13
C ASP A 675 -12.28 38.21 7.61
N VAL A 676 -11.11 37.90 7.04
CA VAL A 676 -10.96 37.44 5.65
C VAL A 676 -11.56 36.03 5.49
N GLU A 677 -11.17 35.10 6.36
CA GLU A 677 -11.65 33.70 6.36
C GLU A 677 -13.16 33.64 6.67
N ARG A 678 -13.65 34.51 7.56
CA ARG A 678 -15.09 34.71 7.82
C ARG A 678 -15.82 35.24 6.60
N GLY A 679 -15.24 36.24 5.91
CA GLY A 679 -15.82 36.85 4.71
C GLY A 679 -16.03 35.87 3.55
N ILE A 680 -15.11 34.92 3.36
CA ILE A 680 -15.25 33.85 2.36
C ILE A 680 -16.08 32.64 2.86
N GLY A 681 -16.74 32.71 4.02
CA GLY A 681 -17.59 31.62 4.53
C GLY A 681 -16.84 30.44 5.16
N ARG A 682 -15.54 30.62 5.47
CA ARG A 682 -14.62 29.67 6.13
C ARG A 682 -14.10 28.50 5.27
N GLU A 683 -13.99 28.67 3.96
CA GLU A 683 -13.59 27.61 3.01
C GLU A 683 -12.27 26.87 3.37
N ASN A 684 -11.25 27.59 3.83
CA ASN A 684 -9.91 27.04 4.06
C ASN A 684 -9.83 26.39 5.45
N TYR A 685 -10.42 27.05 6.44
CA TYR A 685 -10.61 26.51 7.78
C TYR A 685 -11.41 25.20 7.74
N ASP A 686 -12.54 25.18 7.03
CA ASP A 686 -13.36 23.98 6.85
C ASP A 686 -12.60 22.89 6.10
N TYR A 687 -11.85 23.24 5.04
CA TYR A 687 -10.99 22.30 4.32
C TYR A 687 -10.07 21.52 5.29
N TYR A 688 -9.39 22.22 6.20
CA TYR A 688 -8.52 21.58 7.20
C TYR A 688 -9.31 20.63 8.12
N CYS A 689 -10.47 21.05 8.63
CA CYS A 689 -11.33 20.18 9.44
C CYS A 689 -11.81 18.93 8.68
N PHE A 690 -12.18 19.07 7.40
CA PHE A 690 -12.65 17.94 6.57
C PHE A 690 -11.57 16.90 6.26
N LEU A 691 -10.27 17.23 6.35
CA LEU A 691 -9.20 16.25 6.20
C LEU A 691 -9.17 15.24 7.36
N LEU A 692 -9.34 15.71 8.61
CA LEU A 692 -9.11 14.88 9.80
C LEU A 692 -10.38 14.42 10.55
N TRP A 693 -11.54 15.06 10.37
CA TRP A 693 -12.78 14.64 11.05
C TRP A 693 -13.15 13.14 10.92
N PRO A 694 -12.96 12.45 9.77
CA PRO A 694 -13.26 11.01 9.68
C PRO A 694 -12.41 10.15 10.64
N PHE A 695 -11.17 10.57 10.89
CA PHE A 695 -10.27 9.89 11.82
C PHE A 695 -10.68 10.17 13.26
N VAL A 696 -11.03 11.42 13.61
CA VAL A 696 -11.58 11.78 14.93
C VAL A 696 -12.85 10.98 15.24
N GLU A 697 -13.76 10.84 14.27
CA GLU A 697 -14.94 9.98 14.41
C GLU A 697 -14.59 8.49 14.57
N THR A 698 -13.49 8.00 13.96
CA THR A 698 -13.03 6.62 14.14
C THR A 698 -12.50 6.38 15.57
N TYR A 699 -11.73 7.31 16.11
CA TYR A 699 -11.19 7.19 17.48
C TYR A 699 -12.30 7.34 18.53
N TRP A 700 -13.31 8.18 18.28
CA TRP A 700 -14.53 8.22 19.07
C TRP A 700 -15.30 6.89 19.01
N LEU A 701 -15.50 6.32 17.81
CA LEU A 701 -16.15 5.01 17.66
C LEU A 701 -15.37 3.90 18.40
N ALA A 702 -14.04 3.92 18.34
CA ALA A 702 -13.19 2.99 19.08
C ALA A 702 -13.42 3.12 20.60
N ALA A 703 -13.37 4.34 21.15
CA ALA A 703 -13.61 4.58 22.57
C ALA A 703 -15.03 4.15 23.01
N VAL A 704 -16.06 4.56 22.27
CA VAL A 704 -17.46 4.16 22.56
C VAL A 704 -17.66 2.65 22.43
N SER A 705 -16.95 1.98 21.51
CA SER A 705 -17.05 0.52 21.38
C SER A 705 -16.48 -0.25 22.57
N LEU A 706 -15.73 0.38 23.49
CA LEU A 706 -15.32 -0.26 24.75
C LEU A 706 -16.54 -0.69 25.59
N TYR A 707 -17.66 0.04 25.50
CA TYR A 707 -18.91 -0.34 26.17
C TYR A 707 -19.51 -1.65 25.63
N THR A 708 -19.11 -2.15 24.44
CA THR A 708 -19.53 -3.49 23.96
C THR A 708 -18.72 -4.65 24.55
N LEU A 709 -17.70 -4.37 25.36
CA LEU A 709 -16.94 -5.39 26.11
C LEU A 709 -17.56 -5.67 27.49
N ILE A 710 -18.44 -4.80 27.98
CA ILE A 710 -19.01 -4.88 29.32
C ILE A 710 -20.09 -5.98 29.36
N PRO A 711 -20.05 -6.91 30.32
CA PRO A 711 -21.09 -7.91 30.48
C PRO A 711 -22.43 -7.29 30.93
N THR A 712 -23.52 -7.96 30.59
CA THR A 712 -24.91 -7.60 30.92
C THR A 712 -25.46 -8.36 32.14
N THR A 713 -24.58 -9.01 32.91
CA THR A 713 -24.89 -9.56 34.23
C THR A 713 -25.33 -8.46 35.20
N LYS A 714 -26.24 -8.80 36.12
CA LYS A 714 -26.72 -7.87 37.17
C LYS A 714 -25.69 -7.61 38.28
N GLU A 715 -24.61 -8.37 38.29
CA GLU A 715 -23.51 -8.25 39.24
C GLU A 715 -22.65 -7.04 38.85
N LEU A 716 -22.67 -6.00 39.70
CA LEU A 716 -21.96 -4.72 39.46
C LEU A 716 -20.43 -4.82 39.62
N ILE A 717 -19.93 -5.97 40.08
CA ILE A 717 -18.52 -6.24 40.36
C ILE A 717 -18.16 -7.50 39.59
N PRO A 718 -17.04 -7.56 38.84
CA PRO A 718 -16.56 -8.80 38.25
C PRO A 718 -16.40 -9.86 39.35
N PRO A 719 -16.91 -11.10 39.17
CA PRO A 719 -16.71 -12.15 40.16
C PRO A 719 -15.22 -12.31 40.47
N VAL A 720 -14.89 -12.40 41.75
CA VAL A 720 -13.49 -12.39 42.20
C VAL A 720 -12.92 -13.79 42.05
N ASP A 721 -11.69 -13.91 41.54
CA ASP A 721 -10.99 -15.18 41.42
C ASP A 721 -10.51 -15.71 42.79
N ILE A 722 -9.97 -16.93 42.81
CA ILE A 722 -9.48 -17.58 44.03
C ILE A 722 -8.30 -16.87 44.73
N ASN A 723 -7.71 -15.85 44.10
CA ASN A 723 -6.58 -15.06 44.61
C ASN A 723 -6.98 -13.65 45.07
N GLY A 724 -8.20 -13.19 44.74
CA GLY A 724 -8.65 -11.82 45.01
C GLY A 724 -8.72 -10.90 43.78
N GLU A 725 -8.42 -11.40 42.58
CA GLU A 725 -8.38 -10.59 41.34
C GLU A 725 -9.75 -10.56 40.60
N PRO A 726 -10.16 -9.44 40.00
CA PRO A 726 -11.43 -9.34 39.29
C PRO A 726 -11.44 -10.15 37.98
N GLN A 727 -12.42 -11.05 37.80
CA GLN A 727 -12.52 -11.90 36.60
C GLN A 727 -12.95 -11.11 35.35
N LEU A 728 -11.95 -10.59 34.64
CA LEU A 728 -12.13 -9.82 33.40
C LEU A 728 -12.85 -10.59 32.28
N HIS A 729 -13.79 -9.93 31.61
CA HIS A 729 -14.52 -10.46 30.46
C HIS A 729 -13.68 -10.37 29.17
N TRP A 730 -12.93 -11.44 28.87
CA TRP A 730 -12.01 -11.52 27.74
C TRP A 730 -12.68 -11.94 26.42
N VAL A 731 -12.89 -10.99 25.50
CA VAL A 731 -13.47 -11.19 24.16
C VAL A 731 -12.37 -11.43 23.12
N GLU A 732 -12.60 -12.26 22.10
CA GLU A 732 -11.66 -12.43 20.96
C GLU A 732 -11.50 -11.11 20.17
N GLU A 733 -10.26 -10.65 19.95
CA GLU A 733 -9.94 -9.37 19.26
C GLU A 733 -10.67 -9.24 17.91
N ARG A 734 -10.73 -10.34 17.15
CA ARG A 734 -11.44 -10.41 15.87
C ARG A 734 -12.95 -10.20 16.02
N VAL A 735 -13.58 -10.88 16.98
CA VAL A 735 -15.03 -10.78 17.23
C VAL A 735 -15.37 -9.37 17.71
N TYR A 736 -14.52 -8.77 18.54
CA TYR A 736 -14.65 -7.39 18.97
C TYR A 736 -14.56 -6.39 17.81
N MET A 737 -13.62 -6.58 16.89
CA MET A 737 -13.53 -5.78 15.65
C MET A 737 -14.79 -5.93 14.78
N GLU A 738 -15.26 -7.16 14.54
CA GLU A 738 -16.45 -7.43 13.73
C GLU A 738 -17.72 -6.83 14.36
N LYS A 739 -17.85 -6.87 15.70
CA LYS A 739 -18.90 -6.18 16.46
C LYS A 739 -18.80 -4.65 16.36
N THR A 740 -17.61 -4.08 16.53
CA THR A 740 -17.37 -2.63 16.42
C THR A 740 -17.72 -2.09 15.04
N GLN A 741 -17.34 -2.82 13.97
CA GLN A 741 -17.72 -2.42 12.61
C GLN A 741 -19.22 -2.50 12.37
N MET A 742 -19.93 -3.48 12.93
CA MET A 742 -21.40 -3.51 12.86
C MET A 742 -22.02 -2.30 13.59
N PHE A 743 -21.56 -2.03 14.81
CA PHE A 743 -21.99 -0.90 15.63
C PHE A 743 -21.80 0.44 14.92
N GLY A 744 -20.61 0.71 14.39
CA GLY A 744 -20.32 1.91 13.60
C GLY A 744 -21.16 2.01 12.32
N LYS A 745 -21.39 0.90 11.61
CA LYS A 745 -22.28 0.89 10.43
C LYS A 745 -23.71 1.30 10.80
N THR A 746 -24.23 0.82 11.95
CA THR A 746 -25.54 1.23 12.49
C THR A 746 -25.58 2.72 12.81
N LEU A 747 -24.59 3.25 13.55
CA LEU A 747 -24.53 4.66 13.92
C LEU A 747 -24.43 5.59 12.68
N TYR A 748 -23.69 5.20 11.64
CA TYR A 748 -23.65 5.94 10.39
C TYR A 748 -25.01 6.00 9.68
N TYR A 749 -25.70 4.86 9.53
CA TYR A 749 -27.01 4.84 8.87
C TYR A 749 -28.12 5.54 9.69
N GLN A 750 -27.93 5.72 10.99
CA GLN A 750 -28.80 6.53 11.86
C GLN A 750 -28.41 8.03 11.88
N GLY A 751 -27.27 8.40 11.32
CA GLY A 751 -26.77 9.79 11.27
C GLY A 751 -26.04 10.25 12.54
N ASP A 752 -25.73 9.33 13.46
CA ASP A 752 -24.95 9.58 14.68
C ASP A 752 -23.42 9.50 14.43
N LEU A 753 -23.00 8.97 13.27
CA LEU A 753 -21.67 9.20 12.65
C LEU A 753 -21.84 9.94 11.31
N SER A 754 -20.95 10.89 11.02
CA SER A 754 -20.96 11.71 9.80
C SER A 754 -20.29 11.04 8.60
N TYR A 755 -19.28 10.20 8.83
CA TYR A 755 -18.46 9.60 7.76
C TYR A 755 -18.49 8.07 7.81
N PHE A 756 -18.82 7.41 6.69
CA PHE A 756 -18.76 5.95 6.59
C PHE A 756 -17.32 5.41 6.67
N GLU A 757 -16.36 6.25 6.29
CA GLU A 757 -14.92 6.01 6.47
C GLU A 757 -14.56 5.73 7.95
N SER A 758 -15.34 6.23 8.91
CA SER A 758 -15.08 6.06 10.35
C SER A 758 -15.22 4.61 10.85
N VAL A 759 -15.74 3.68 10.04
CA VAL A 759 -15.80 2.24 10.37
C VAL A 759 -14.59 1.45 9.84
N ASN A 760 -13.59 2.13 9.28
CA ASN A 760 -12.36 1.54 8.73
C ASN A 760 -11.60 0.68 9.76
N MET A 761 -11.45 -0.62 9.47
CA MET A 761 -10.73 -1.57 10.34
C MET A 761 -9.26 -1.19 10.62
N GLU A 762 -8.56 -0.54 9.69
CA GLU A 762 -7.15 -0.17 9.87
C GLU A 762 -7.01 0.99 10.87
N THR A 763 -7.78 2.07 10.69
CA THR A 763 -7.83 3.19 11.64
C THR A 763 -8.46 2.78 12.97
N LEU A 764 -9.47 1.89 13.00
CA LEU A 764 -9.99 1.30 14.25
C LEU A 764 -8.91 0.51 15.02
N LYS A 765 -8.05 -0.24 14.34
CA LYS A 765 -6.90 -0.89 14.98
C LYS A 765 -5.91 0.12 15.55
N ASN A 766 -5.68 1.24 14.87
CA ASN A 766 -4.81 2.30 15.39
C ASN A 766 -5.42 3.01 16.62
N GLY A 767 -6.75 3.17 16.65
CA GLY A 767 -7.50 3.57 17.85
C GLY A 767 -7.39 2.55 18.99
N PHE A 768 -7.58 1.26 18.74
CA PHE A 768 -7.46 0.22 19.76
C PHE A 768 -6.02 0.04 20.28
N ASN A 769 -5.00 0.12 19.43
CA ASN A 769 -3.60 0.18 19.90
C ASN A 769 -3.43 1.39 20.85
N ARG A 770 -3.98 2.56 20.49
CA ARG A 770 -3.86 3.79 21.31
C ARG A 770 -4.62 3.72 22.64
N LEU A 771 -5.81 3.13 22.66
CA LEU A 771 -6.56 2.87 23.89
C LEU A 771 -5.85 1.83 24.79
N SER A 772 -5.06 0.93 24.21
CA SER A 772 -4.18 0.02 24.94
C SER A 772 -2.93 0.73 25.49
N ASP A 773 -2.32 1.65 24.72
CA ASP A 773 -1.23 2.50 25.21
C ASP A 773 -1.64 3.39 26.40
N TYR A 774 -2.93 3.76 26.49
CA TYR A 774 -3.51 4.48 27.63
C TYR A 774 -3.94 3.57 28.80
N GLY A 775 -3.71 2.25 28.72
CA GLY A 775 -4.09 1.27 29.76
C GLY A 775 -5.57 0.85 29.75
N ILE A 776 -6.43 1.54 29.01
CA ILE A 776 -7.89 1.35 28.99
C ILE A 776 -8.28 -0.01 28.38
N LEU A 777 -7.62 -0.39 27.28
CA LEU A 777 -7.86 -1.66 26.58
C LEU A 777 -6.75 -2.67 26.87
N MET A 778 -7.04 -3.67 27.70
CA MET A 778 -6.12 -4.77 27.99
C MET A 778 -6.08 -5.76 26.84
N VAL A 779 -4.88 -6.27 26.48
CA VAL A 779 -4.69 -7.18 25.32
C VAL A 779 -3.87 -8.41 25.71
N LYS A 780 -4.53 -9.57 25.83
CA LYS A 780 -3.87 -10.88 26.03
C LYS A 780 -3.57 -11.51 24.69
N LYS A 781 -2.32 -11.39 24.25
CA LYS A 781 -1.81 -11.96 22.99
C LYS A 781 -1.85 -13.49 23.01
N ALA A 782 -2.09 -14.10 21.85
CA ALA A 782 -1.96 -15.55 21.68
C ALA A 782 -0.50 -16.00 21.88
N THR A 783 -0.28 -17.05 22.66
CA THR A 783 1.05 -17.65 22.88
C THR A 783 1.36 -18.78 21.89
N SER A 784 0.34 -19.36 21.25
CA SER A 784 0.47 -20.43 20.26
C SER A 784 -0.50 -20.24 19.08
N SER A 785 -0.27 -20.97 17.99
CA SER A 785 -1.14 -20.96 16.79
C SER A 785 -2.55 -21.51 17.00
N LYS A 786 -2.83 -22.12 18.16
CA LYS A 786 -4.18 -22.57 18.56
C LYS A 786 -4.92 -21.54 19.42
N GLU A 787 -4.18 -20.64 20.08
CA GLU A 787 -4.77 -19.54 20.82
C GLU A 787 -5.13 -18.37 19.89
N LYS A 788 -5.93 -17.44 20.40
CA LYS A 788 -6.30 -16.20 19.72
C LYS A 788 -6.10 -15.03 20.67
N THR A 789 -5.69 -13.88 20.14
CA THR A 789 -5.64 -12.64 20.91
C THR A 789 -7.01 -12.32 21.50
N LYS A 790 -7.04 -12.00 22.79
CA LYS A 790 -8.23 -11.52 23.49
C LYS A 790 -8.02 -10.11 24.01
N VAL A 791 -9.12 -9.39 24.18
CA VAL A 791 -9.17 -8.04 24.71
C VAL A 791 -10.20 -7.93 25.85
N ALA A 792 -9.96 -7.02 26.78
CA ALA A 792 -10.87 -6.70 27.89
C ALA A 792 -10.76 -5.21 28.25
N LEU A 793 -11.83 -4.64 28.82
CA LEU A 793 -11.80 -3.32 29.43
C LEU A 793 -11.10 -3.39 30.79
N HIS A 794 -10.22 -2.42 31.09
CA HIS A 794 -9.52 -2.33 32.38
C HIS A 794 -10.49 -1.96 33.53
N PRO A 795 -10.35 -2.49 34.75
CA PRO A 795 -11.30 -2.26 35.86
C PRO A 795 -11.54 -0.77 36.17
N ASP A 796 -10.49 0.04 36.22
CA ASP A 796 -10.52 1.49 36.51
C ASP A 796 -11.34 2.34 35.51
N PHE A 797 -11.72 1.73 34.38
CA PHE A 797 -12.53 2.34 33.32
C PHE A 797 -13.89 1.64 33.15
N MET A 798 -14.28 0.76 34.09
CA MET A 798 -15.59 0.16 34.13
C MET A 798 -16.63 1.22 34.57
N PRO A 799 -17.62 1.57 33.73
CA PRO A 799 -18.66 2.52 34.09
C PRO A 799 -19.63 1.93 35.12
N SER A 800 -20.38 2.79 35.80
CA SER A 800 -21.43 2.33 36.72
C SER A 800 -22.66 1.79 35.98
N ARG A 801 -23.62 1.24 36.73
CA ARG A 801 -24.96 0.91 36.22
C ARG A 801 -26.01 1.62 37.06
N GLY A 802 -26.98 2.24 36.40
CA GLY A 802 -28.11 2.89 37.05
C GLY A 802 -29.04 1.90 37.75
N ALA A 803 -29.97 2.40 38.55
CA ALA A 803 -30.95 1.58 39.27
C ALA A 803 -31.91 0.78 38.34
N ASP A 804 -31.98 1.14 37.06
CA ASP A 804 -32.69 0.38 36.01
C ASP A 804 -31.83 -0.72 35.35
N GLY A 805 -30.58 -0.87 35.80
CA GLY A 805 -29.60 -1.83 35.29
C GLY A 805 -28.84 -1.38 34.04
N ARG A 806 -29.12 -0.20 33.46
CA ARG A 806 -28.43 0.30 32.25
C ARG A 806 -27.07 0.89 32.56
N LEU A 807 -26.18 0.88 31.57
CA LEU A 807 -24.93 1.64 31.60
C LEU A 807 -25.20 3.14 31.79
N SER A 808 -24.48 3.75 32.73
CA SER A 808 -24.49 5.19 32.97
C SER A 808 -23.64 5.97 31.95
N THR A 809 -23.87 7.28 31.89
CA THR A 809 -23.00 8.26 31.21
C THR A 809 -22.14 8.99 32.25
N ASP A 810 -21.35 8.23 33.03
CA ASP A 810 -20.43 8.76 34.04
C ASP A 810 -19.09 8.00 34.09
N GLY A 811 -18.11 8.59 34.79
CA GLY A 811 -16.79 8.02 35.01
C GLY A 811 -15.78 8.26 33.88
N THR A 812 -14.53 7.91 34.16
CA THR A 812 -13.32 8.19 33.36
C THR A 812 -13.42 7.80 31.88
N LEU A 813 -14.11 6.70 31.58
CA LEU A 813 -14.36 6.25 30.21
C LEU A 813 -15.34 7.17 29.46
N TRP A 814 -16.38 7.66 30.14
CA TRP A 814 -17.36 8.58 29.56
C TRP A 814 -16.73 9.97 29.35
N ASP A 815 -15.96 10.45 30.32
CA ASP A 815 -15.22 11.72 30.23
C ASP A 815 -14.33 11.77 28.98
N MET A 816 -13.59 10.68 28.69
CA MET A 816 -12.79 10.55 27.47
C MET A 816 -13.64 10.50 26.19
N VAL A 817 -14.79 9.82 26.23
CA VAL A 817 -15.72 9.75 25.10
C VAL A 817 -16.31 11.14 24.78
N GLU A 818 -16.69 11.92 25.79
CA GLU A 818 -17.19 13.29 25.59
C GLU A 818 -16.07 14.24 25.15
N HIS A 819 -14.87 14.15 25.74
CA HIS A 819 -13.73 14.97 25.35
C HIS A 819 -13.36 14.78 23.88
N ILE A 820 -13.29 13.53 23.39
CA ILE A 820 -13.10 13.24 21.95
C ILE A 820 -14.30 13.74 21.13
N SER A 821 -15.52 13.70 21.67
CA SER A 821 -16.72 14.22 21.01
C SER A 821 -16.68 15.74 20.81
N THR A 822 -15.93 16.51 21.61
CA THR A 822 -15.78 17.97 21.43
C THR A 822 -15.16 18.32 20.07
N PHE A 823 -14.21 17.51 19.58
CA PHE A 823 -13.52 17.69 18.30
C PHE A 823 -14.34 17.23 17.09
N ARG A 824 -15.37 16.40 17.30
CA ARG A 824 -16.21 15.89 16.22
C ARG A 824 -17.06 16.99 15.59
N ARG A 825 -17.21 16.91 14.27
CA ARG A 825 -18.21 17.67 13.50
C ARG A 825 -19.61 17.45 14.08
N GLU A 826 -20.38 18.51 14.22
CA GLU A 826 -21.79 18.41 14.63
C GLU A 826 -22.61 17.67 13.56
N GLY A 827 -23.29 16.60 13.97
CA GLY A 827 -24.27 15.88 13.16
C GLY A 827 -25.56 16.67 12.96
N LYS A 828 -26.52 16.09 12.23
CA LYS A 828 -27.86 16.71 12.03
C LYS A 828 -28.62 16.93 13.34
N ASN A 829 -28.43 16.04 14.32
CA ASN A 829 -29.18 16.00 15.58
C ASN A 829 -28.63 17.02 16.59
N ARG A 830 -28.54 18.29 16.18
CA ARG A 830 -27.78 19.40 16.78
C ARG A 830 -28.28 19.89 18.16
N ARG A 831 -29.15 19.12 18.82
CA ARG A 831 -29.84 19.47 20.08
C ARG A 831 -30.01 18.29 21.04
N ASP A 832 -29.66 17.07 20.63
CA ASP A 832 -30.18 15.84 21.26
C ASP A 832 -29.12 15.09 22.09
N ASN A 833 -28.02 15.74 22.53
CA ASN A 833 -26.84 15.05 23.08
C ASN A 833 -27.16 13.96 24.12
N ALA A 834 -27.97 14.24 25.14
CA ALA A 834 -28.35 13.22 26.14
C ALA A 834 -29.14 12.03 25.56
N THR A 835 -29.99 12.28 24.55
CA THR A 835 -30.76 11.26 23.83
C THR A 835 -29.88 10.47 22.83
N VAL A 836 -28.82 11.08 22.30
CA VAL A 836 -27.80 10.41 21.49
C VAL A 836 -26.94 9.52 22.38
N SER A 837 -26.41 10.03 23.49
CA SER A 837 -25.57 9.26 24.43
C SER A 837 -26.27 8.01 24.96
N SER A 838 -27.50 8.16 25.48
CA SER A 838 -28.31 7.03 25.96
C SER A 838 -28.69 6.02 24.86
N ARG A 839 -28.95 6.48 23.62
CA ARG A 839 -29.17 5.62 22.45
C ARG A 839 -27.91 4.85 22.06
N VAL A 840 -26.76 5.51 22.06
CA VAL A 840 -25.45 4.95 21.70
C VAL A 840 -25.05 3.86 22.69
N LEU A 841 -25.18 4.10 24.00
CA LEU A 841 -24.95 3.09 25.04
C LEU A 841 -25.92 1.91 24.94
N ARG A 842 -27.22 2.16 24.72
CA ARG A 842 -28.21 1.09 24.48
C ARG A 842 -27.84 0.21 23.28
N PHE A 843 -27.33 0.78 22.19
CA PHE A 843 -26.84 -0.01 21.07
C PHE A 843 -25.54 -0.76 21.38
N ALA A 844 -24.67 -0.22 22.24
CA ALA A 844 -23.50 -0.95 22.73
C ALA A 844 -23.89 -2.20 23.55
N GLU A 845 -24.91 -2.10 24.43
CA GLU A 845 -25.46 -3.24 25.16
C GLU A 845 -26.08 -4.28 24.21
N ILE A 846 -26.84 -3.85 23.20
CA ILE A 846 -27.41 -4.75 22.19
C ILE A 846 -26.29 -5.49 21.42
N VAL A 847 -25.22 -4.78 21.06
CA VAL A 847 -24.07 -5.38 20.35
C VAL A 847 -23.24 -6.28 21.27
N ALA A 848 -23.12 -5.99 22.57
CA ALA A 848 -22.51 -6.89 23.56
C ALA A 848 -23.27 -8.24 23.60
N ASN A 849 -24.60 -8.19 23.72
CA ASN A 849 -25.47 -9.37 23.76
C ASN A 849 -25.62 -10.10 22.40
N ALA A 850 -25.39 -9.42 21.27
CA ALA A 850 -25.63 -10.00 19.95
C ALA A 850 -24.78 -11.27 19.72
N PRO A 851 -25.37 -12.36 19.19
CA PRO A 851 -24.60 -13.53 18.75
C PRO A 851 -23.62 -13.12 17.63
N THR A 852 -22.51 -13.86 17.50
CA THR A 852 -21.45 -13.56 16.54
C THR A 852 -22.03 -13.44 15.12
N PRO A 853 -21.77 -12.35 14.38
CA PRO A 853 -22.44 -12.11 13.11
C PRO A 853 -22.23 -13.24 12.11
N VAL A 854 -23.34 -13.89 11.73
CA VAL A 854 -23.42 -14.65 10.48
C VAL A 854 -23.07 -13.69 9.34
N LYS A 855 -22.28 -14.14 8.37
CA LYS A 855 -21.78 -13.31 7.26
C LYS A 855 -22.93 -12.78 6.38
N VAL A 856 -23.49 -11.63 6.74
CA VAL A 856 -24.37 -10.87 5.86
C VAL A 856 -23.51 -10.28 4.75
N SER A 857 -23.54 -10.93 3.59
CA SER A 857 -23.05 -10.33 2.35
C SER A 857 -23.85 -9.06 2.07
N LEU A 858 -23.18 -7.91 1.99
CA LEU A 858 -23.81 -6.70 1.45
C LEU A 858 -24.39 -7.03 0.05
N PRO A 859 -25.62 -6.60 -0.27
CA PRO A 859 -26.19 -6.85 -1.57
C PRO A 859 -25.32 -6.20 -2.63
N SER A 860 -24.80 -7.01 -3.55
CA SER A 860 -24.04 -6.51 -4.71
C SER A 860 -24.90 -5.49 -5.47
N PRO A 861 -24.37 -4.30 -5.82
CA PRO A 861 -25.14 -3.27 -6.52
C PRO A 861 -25.64 -3.86 -7.84
N ALA A 862 -26.96 -4.01 -7.95
CA ALA A 862 -27.58 -4.96 -8.86
C ALA A 862 -27.08 -4.79 -10.30
N SER A 863 -26.43 -5.84 -10.82
CA SER A 863 -26.11 -5.91 -12.25
C SER A 863 -27.40 -5.70 -13.06
N LYS A 864 -27.40 -4.70 -13.95
CA LYS A 864 -28.59 -4.33 -14.74
C LYS A 864 -28.98 -5.47 -15.69
N LYS A 865 -29.78 -6.42 -15.22
CA LYS A 865 -30.60 -7.26 -16.08
C LYS A 865 -31.75 -6.39 -16.60
N SER A 866 -31.84 -6.27 -17.92
CA SER A 866 -32.98 -5.66 -18.60
C SER A 866 -34.23 -6.48 -18.35
N GLY A 867 -35.21 -5.91 -17.65
CA GLY A 867 -36.53 -6.50 -17.44
C GLY A 867 -37.57 -5.39 -17.35
N ASN A 868 -38.54 -5.39 -18.27
CA ASN A 868 -39.65 -4.43 -18.24
C ASN A 868 -40.61 -4.81 -17.10
N GLY A 869 -40.92 -3.86 -16.23
CA GLY A 869 -41.83 -4.05 -15.11
C GLY A 869 -41.99 -2.76 -14.32
N ALA A 870 -42.96 -1.93 -14.71
CA ALA A 870 -43.28 -0.71 -13.98
C ALA A 870 -44.12 -1.04 -12.73
N PRO A 871 -43.73 -0.58 -11.52
CA PRO A 871 -44.61 -0.66 -10.36
C PRO A 871 -45.77 0.33 -10.51
N LYS A 872 -46.98 -0.10 -10.16
CA LYS A 872 -48.10 0.79 -9.87
C LYS A 872 -48.15 1.04 -8.36
N LEU A 873 -48.24 2.32 -7.98
CA LEU A 873 -48.45 2.83 -6.61
C LEU A 873 -47.36 2.42 -5.61
#